data_AF-A0A9J6QP27-F1
#
_entry.id   AF-A0A9J6QP27-F1
#
_cell.length_a   1.000
_cell.length_b   1.000
_cell.length_c   1.000
_cell.angle_alpha   90.00
_cell.angle_beta   90.00
_cell.angle_gamma   90.00
#
_symmetry.space_group_name_H-M   'P 1'
#
loop_
_entity.id
_entity.type
_entity.pdbx_description
1 polymer ?
#
loop_
_entity_poly.entity_id
_entity_poly.type
_entity_poly.pdbx_seq_one_letter_code
_entity_poly.pdbx_strand_id
1 'polypeptide(L)'
;MQNSNAAQITRTFFDAYLVRRDVDDTLACLTESVQWGAMGKSELIDGRVQAEQALCAEFASAPESCRVEYEHIEETLITDGCAAVRLTASVYPPSKGAGTIRLTAYTVCIEDGDGKWRIVSINGLAPGSGKDEKDMFPTNPLGQREMEHNMGVKSLDILGQNIPGGMMGGYLEPGFPLYYVNNYMLDYLGYTYDEFVDAIDGLVINCMHPADRAQVDAQVDEAFQEGKPYEIQYRMLKKDGSYIWVNDVGKKDLSEDGREICISVIRDISAEVEARERLEKQAARYDRLFQSVLTGIVQYRVNDRGVTFKNANLEAIRIFGYTPEEFWAKQDWDLPSLIAEEDRTRILAEIGRLQNPGDMNPFEYRLIQKDGTPCWIIGRAEIILDTDGEQVFQSVFMDINEWKLVEQRSELLAEQVEVSNQILHLALEHTTTCEFYYYPQTGICTMPERTCAIYHCRNRYTDMPGSFALEAVDEKSRPAFYEMYERIHRGERTASCEFRGWNGAFWCRETLSVVRSSESGAPQLVIGIVEDITRQKEMEQELDEARSRDRLTGLFNKEAGVQLVQQYLNNRPADEHGILMLLDMDDFESINQKEGNTFADVILQEVADLLLTETGTDDIQIRLGGDEFMLLLKGCDKAGAAVIGPRIAGLVQNILANTERNIRVSVSIGMCSTQVTGEYNALYRCAESTLRYVKEHGKGQAACYLDTSHEAGMLLTQLYTDEYNVNDIEPDSAYAGEDLASFALDFLGKAKNLDDAVSLLLARIGKTCSFDRVSIIEANRAYLTYRFSYQWARRRSDLQLGEDFYVSDEDFDICSNMYDEDGLADHNVREGISQIASCLHAGIWDYGEYAGSMSFEVDREGFTWTKAHRELLKSLVKIVPSFIMKSKADAVSRAKTDFLSRMSHEIRTPMNAISGMTTIAKSVVNEPDKLLDCLEKIESSNVYLLNLVNDILDMSRIESGKLELSLGTLNLAKMLGSLESLFHAQALEKGITLCVKDNRVENRLLRGDSLRLNQILVNIIGNAVKFTDQGSVSVRVEELETEPKNVLRFSVRDSGIGIDPAVLSRIFNPFEQAEASTASRRGGTGLGLSIAYRLVQMMGGVLEVQSEMGKGSEFFFTLTFDYVSEVVPKPAIKEAALGRDFHGRRILLAEDNELNREIAQTLLEMNGFTVECAADGQQALHQFRDGAPGRFDAILMDIRMPVMDGLEATRRIRTSGRPDARTIPVIALSANAFDEDSKKSLESGMNGHLSKPIEIEKLLEVLQECIEDRTKDI
;
A
#
# COMPACT_ATOMS: atom_id res chain seq x y z
N MET A 1 -68.96 -3.01 -35.33
CA MET A 1 -68.40 -3.86 -34.26
C MET A 1 -67.20 -4.54 -34.87
N GLN A 2 -66.00 -4.28 -34.36
CA GLN A 2 -64.77 -4.94 -34.84
C GLN A 2 -64.92 -6.44 -34.58
N ASN A 3 -64.90 -7.25 -35.65
CA ASN A 3 -65.02 -8.70 -35.55
C ASN A 3 -63.80 -9.27 -34.83
N SER A 4 -64.06 -10.06 -33.79
CA SER A 4 -63.07 -10.92 -33.13
C SER A 4 -62.61 -12.05 -34.06
N ASN A 5 -61.38 -12.50 -33.88
CA ASN A 5 -60.72 -13.43 -34.80
C ASN A 5 -61.32 -14.86 -34.79
N ALA A 6 -61.99 -15.29 -33.71
CA ALA A 6 -62.53 -16.65 -33.56
C ALA A 6 -63.92 -16.84 -34.22
N ALA A 7 -64.84 -15.89 -34.03
CA ALA A 7 -66.11 -15.85 -34.77
C ALA A 7 -65.89 -15.81 -36.28
N GLN A 8 -64.86 -15.07 -36.71
CA GLN A 8 -64.51 -14.94 -38.11
C GLN A 8 -63.99 -16.26 -38.72
N ILE A 9 -63.11 -17.00 -38.03
CA ILE A 9 -62.63 -18.29 -38.55
C ILE A 9 -63.76 -19.33 -38.63
N THR A 10 -64.67 -19.35 -37.64
CA THR A 10 -65.82 -20.27 -37.64
C THR A 10 -66.75 -20.02 -38.83
N ARG A 11 -67.04 -18.75 -39.14
CA ARG A 11 -67.83 -18.42 -40.34
C ARG A 11 -67.11 -18.78 -41.63
N THR A 12 -65.80 -18.52 -41.68
CA THR A 12 -64.96 -18.85 -42.84
C THR A 12 -64.96 -20.35 -43.13
N PHE A 13 -64.92 -21.18 -42.08
CA PHE A 13 -65.05 -22.64 -42.21
C PHE A 13 -66.38 -23.05 -42.85
N PHE A 14 -67.52 -22.56 -42.37
CA PHE A 14 -68.83 -22.93 -42.93
C PHE A 14 -69.05 -22.39 -44.35
N ASP A 15 -68.49 -21.23 -44.69
CA ASP A 15 -68.50 -20.71 -46.05
C ASP A 15 -67.67 -21.58 -47.00
N ALA A 16 -66.49 -22.06 -46.55
CA ALA A 16 -65.69 -23.00 -47.33
C ALA A 16 -66.40 -24.36 -47.48
N TYR A 17 -66.97 -24.88 -46.39
CA TYR A 17 -67.58 -26.20 -46.33
C TYR A 17 -68.92 -26.30 -47.08
N LEU A 18 -69.86 -25.36 -46.86
CA LEU A 18 -71.22 -25.44 -47.41
C LEU A 18 -71.41 -24.64 -48.70
N VAL A 19 -70.73 -23.50 -48.85
CA VAL A 19 -70.95 -22.57 -49.98
C VAL A 19 -69.93 -22.85 -51.09
N ARG A 20 -68.62 -22.84 -50.79
CA ARG A 20 -67.59 -23.04 -51.82
C ARG A 20 -67.34 -24.51 -52.15
N ARG A 21 -67.63 -25.43 -51.21
CA ARG A 21 -67.33 -26.88 -51.32
C ARG A 21 -65.84 -27.11 -51.66
N ASP A 22 -64.96 -26.38 -50.99
CA ASP A 22 -63.51 -26.41 -51.20
C ASP A 22 -62.82 -27.14 -50.03
N VAL A 23 -62.11 -28.23 -50.33
CA VAL A 23 -61.49 -29.10 -49.31
C VAL A 23 -60.31 -28.38 -48.64
N ASP A 24 -59.44 -27.73 -49.41
CA ASP A 24 -58.21 -27.12 -48.91
C ASP A 24 -58.51 -25.92 -47.99
N ASP A 25 -59.45 -25.05 -48.41
CA ASP A 25 -59.92 -23.91 -47.62
C ASP A 25 -60.59 -24.36 -46.32
N THR A 26 -61.38 -25.45 -46.39
CA THR A 26 -62.07 -26.01 -45.22
C THR A 26 -61.06 -26.54 -44.21
N LEU A 27 -60.06 -27.29 -44.67
CA LEU A 27 -59.01 -27.84 -43.81
C LEU A 27 -58.08 -26.76 -43.24
N ALA A 28 -57.84 -25.66 -43.96
CA ALA A 28 -56.99 -24.56 -43.50
C ALA A 28 -57.52 -23.87 -42.22
N CYS A 29 -58.82 -23.98 -41.96
CA CYS A 29 -59.48 -23.45 -40.78
C CYS A 29 -59.36 -24.37 -39.56
N LEU A 30 -58.90 -25.62 -39.71
CA LEU A 30 -58.85 -26.63 -38.65
C LEU A 30 -57.44 -26.80 -38.07
N THR A 31 -57.36 -27.25 -36.82
CA THR A 31 -56.10 -27.71 -36.21
C THR A 31 -55.76 -29.15 -36.66
N GLU A 32 -54.49 -29.55 -36.49
CA GLU A 32 -54.06 -30.94 -36.79
C GLU A 32 -54.83 -32.01 -35.99
N SER A 33 -55.19 -31.72 -34.73
CA SER A 33 -55.90 -32.62 -33.81
C SER A 33 -57.41 -32.34 -33.71
N VAL A 34 -58.05 -31.91 -34.79
CA VAL A 34 -59.47 -31.53 -34.77
C VAL A 34 -60.39 -32.72 -34.46
N GLN A 35 -61.40 -32.51 -33.60
CA GLN A 35 -62.48 -33.49 -33.38
C GLN A 35 -63.81 -33.01 -33.96
N TRP A 36 -64.40 -33.79 -34.87
CA TRP A 36 -65.62 -33.43 -35.59
C TRP A 36 -66.69 -34.53 -35.51
N GLY A 37 -67.83 -34.23 -34.87
CA GLY A 37 -68.99 -35.13 -34.76
C GLY A 37 -70.20 -34.68 -35.60
N ALA A 38 -70.72 -35.56 -36.47
CA ALA A 38 -71.92 -35.33 -37.28
C ALA A 38 -73.08 -36.28 -36.88
N MET A 39 -74.29 -35.74 -36.66
CA MET A 39 -75.52 -36.49 -36.33
C MET A 39 -75.97 -37.35 -37.52
N GLY A 40 -75.90 -38.67 -37.41
CA GLY A 40 -76.54 -39.62 -38.34
C GLY A 40 -75.71 -40.83 -38.78
N LYS A 41 -74.38 -40.81 -38.57
CA LYS A 41 -73.50 -41.98 -38.67
C LYS A 41 -72.59 -42.04 -37.44
N SER A 42 -72.38 -43.24 -36.92
CA SER A 42 -71.69 -43.54 -35.66
C SER A 42 -70.17 -43.32 -35.66
N GLU A 43 -69.63 -42.41 -36.48
CA GLU A 43 -68.18 -42.21 -36.60
C GLU A 43 -67.80 -40.76 -36.30
N LEU A 44 -67.05 -40.57 -35.21
CA LEU A 44 -66.42 -39.31 -34.83
C LEU A 44 -65.14 -39.18 -35.67
N ILE A 45 -64.95 -38.06 -36.37
CA ILE A 45 -63.72 -37.78 -37.12
C ILE A 45 -62.69 -37.22 -36.15
N ASP A 46 -61.56 -37.90 -36.02
CA ASP A 46 -60.46 -37.50 -35.13
C ASP A 46 -59.19 -37.24 -35.96
N GLY A 47 -58.80 -35.97 -36.03
CA GLY A 47 -57.62 -35.49 -36.76
C GLY A 47 -57.86 -35.08 -38.22
N ARG A 48 -56.96 -34.23 -38.71
CA ARG A 48 -57.06 -33.54 -40.01
C ARG A 48 -57.07 -34.48 -41.22
N VAL A 49 -56.30 -35.58 -41.16
CA VAL A 49 -56.21 -36.56 -42.27
C VAL A 49 -57.54 -37.30 -42.48
N GLN A 50 -58.25 -37.65 -41.40
CA GLN A 50 -59.57 -38.28 -41.51
C GLN A 50 -60.62 -37.27 -42.02
N ALA A 51 -60.51 -36.00 -41.59
CA ALA A 51 -61.38 -34.94 -42.08
C ALA A 51 -61.20 -34.72 -43.59
N GLU A 52 -59.97 -34.71 -44.10
CA GLU A 52 -59.68 -34.59 -45.54
C GLU A 52 -60.34 -35.72 -46.34
N GLN A 53 -60.19 -36.97 -45.89
CA GLN A 53 -60.79 -38.13 -46.56
C GLN A 53 -62.32 -38.07 -46.56
N ALA A 54 -62.93 -37.69 -45.44
CA ALA A 54 -64.38 -37.55 -45.32
C ALA A 54 -64.92 -36.41 -46.23
N LEU A 55 -64.23 -35.26 -46.25
CA LEU A 55 -64.58 -34.12 -47.09
C LEU A 55 -64.48 -34.44 -48.59
N CYS A 56 -63.41 -35.11 -49.01
CA CYS A 56 -63.24 -35.54 -50.40
C CYS A 56 -64.34 -36.50 -50.83
N ALA A 57 -64.72 -37.45 -49.97
CA ALA A 57 -65.80 -38.39 -50.25
C ALA A 57 -67.18 -37.69 -50.30
N GLU A 58 -67.45 -36.78 -49.35
CA GLU A 58 -68.71 -36.04 -49.30
C GLU A 58 -68.88 -35.12 -50.52
N PHE A 59 -67.88 -34.29 -50.83
CA PHE A 59 -67.96 -33.30 -51.91
C PHE A 59 -67.98 -33.97 -53.29
N ALA A 60 -67.37 -35.14 -53.44
CA ALA A 60 -67.53 -35.95 -54.65
C ALA A 60 -68.97 -36.49 -54.82
N SER A 61 -69.63 -36.82 -53.71
CA SER A 61 -71.01 -37.37 -53.73
C SER A 61 -72.10 -36.28 -53.84
N ALA A 62 -71.83 -35.07 -53.36
CA ALA A 62 -72.75 -33.93 -53.37
C ALA A 62 -71.99 -32.62 -53.65
N PRO A 63 -71.61 -32.36 -54.92
CA PRO A 63 -70.75 -31.23 -55.27
C PRO A 63 -71.45 -29.86 -55.29
N GLU A 64 -72.76 -29.82 -55.09
CA GLU A 64 -73.53 -28.59 -55.27
C GLU A 64 -73.40 -27.63 -54.06
N SER A 65 -73.17 -26.35 -54.36
CA SER A 65 -73.06 -25.25 -53.38
C SER A 65 -74.41 -24.92 -52.74
N CYS A 66 -74.44 -24.81 -51.41
CA CYS A 66 -75.61 -24.31 -50.68
C CYS A 66 -75.55 -22.79 -50.52
N ARG A 67 -76.72 -22.14 -50.45
CA ARG A 67 -76.81 -20.76 -49.97
C ARG A 67 -77.02 -20.77 -48.46
N VAL A 68 -76.22 -20.02 -47.71
CA VAL A 68 -76.29 -19.96 -46.25
C VAL A 68 -76.62 -18.54 -45.80
N GLU A 69 -77.60 -18.40 -44.91
CA GLU A 69 -77.91 -17.15 -44.21
C GLU A 69 -77.58 -17.32 -42.72
N TYR A 70 -76.55 -16.63 -42.26
CA TYR A 70 -76.14 -16.64 -40.85
C TYR A 70 -77.11 -15.81 -40.02
N GLU A 71 -77.76 -16.43 -39.04
CA GLU A 71 -78.76 -15.80 -38.18
C GLU A 71 -78.08 -15.16 -36.95
N HIS A 72 -77.25 -15.92 -36.24
CA HIS A 72 -76.60 -15.47 -35.02
C HIS A 72 -75.23 -16.11 -34.85
N ILE A 73 -74.25 -15.32 -34.41
CA ILE A 73 -72.92 -15.78 -34.02
C ILE A 73 -72.62 -15.19 -32.65
N GLU A 74 -72.42 -16.07 -31.68
CA GLU A 74 -71.99 -15.72 -30.32
C GLU A 74 -70.61 -16.28 -30.09
N GLU A 75 -69.65 -15.39 -29.85
CA GLU A 75 -68.34 -15.74 -29.37
C GLU A 75 -68.30 -15.57 -27.85
N THR A 76 -67.81 -16.60 -27.16
CA THR A 76 -67.47 -16.56 -25.75
C THR A 76 -65.98 -16.82 -25.64
N LEU A 77 -65.21 -15.78 -25.34
CA LEU A 77 -63.79 -15.92 -25.05
C LEU A 77 -63.65 -16.77 -23.77
N ILE A 78 -62.93 -17.88 -23.87
CA ILE A 78 -62.68 -18.78 -22.73
C ILE A 78 -61.38 -18.36 -22.05
N THR A 79 -60.34 -18.06 -22.86
CA THR A 79 -59.05 -17.48 -22.44
C THR A 79 -58.47 -16.60 -23.56
N ASP A 80 -57.38 -15.86 -23.29
CA ASP A 80 -56.78 -14.92 -24.26
C ASP A 80 -56.33 -15.52 -25.60
N GLY A 81 -56.29 -16.86 -25.74
CA GLY A 81 -56.01 -17.58 -26.99
C GLY A 81 -56.97 -18.74 -27.27
N CYS A 82 -58.15 -18.77 -26.64
CA CYS A 82 -59.17 -19.80 -26.85
C CYS A 82 -60.59 -19.23 -26.71
N ALA A 83 -61.48 -19.55 -27.65
CA ALA A 83 -62.84 -19.06 -27.67
C ALA A 83 -63.82 -20.13 -28.15
N ALA A 84 -64.98 -20.24 -27.51
CA ALA A 84 -66.11 -21.00 -28.03
C ALA A 84 -67.00 -20.11 -28.89
N VAL A 85 -67.40 -20.59 -30.05
CA VAL A 85 -68.32 -19.90 -30.96
C VAL A 85 -69.55 -20.76 -31.18
N ARG A 86 -70.72 -20.18 -30.92
CA ARG A 86 -72.00 -20.74 -31.32
C ARG A 86 -72.48 -20.00 -32.56
N LEU A 87 -72.74 -20.74 -33.63
CA LEU A 87 -73.23 -20.22 -34.90
C LEU A 87 -74.58 -20.86 -35.23
N THR A 88 -75.58 -20.04 -35.51
CA THR A 88 -76.87 -20.48 -36.05
C THR A 88 -77.07 -19.91 -37.45
N ALA A 89 -77.43 -20.75 -38.42
CA ALA A 89 -77.64 -20.36 -39.81
C ALA A 89 -78.79 -21.13 -40.45
N SER A 90 -79.43 -20.53 -41.44
CA SER A 90 -80.40 -21.18 -42.32
C SER A 90 -79.72 -21.55 -43.64
N VAL A 91 -79.71 -22.84 -43.98
CA VAL A 91 -79.06 -23.39 -45.16
C VAL A 91 -80.12 -23.75 -46.20
N TYR A 92 -79.93 -23.28 -47.43
CA TYR A 92 -80.81 -23.46 -48.57
C TYR A 92 -80.10 -24.35 -49.61
N PRO A 93 -80.52 -25.62 -49.73
CA PRO A 93 -79.96 -26.52 -50.74
C PRO A 93 -80.30 -26.05 -52.17
N PRO A 94 -79.43 -26.33 -53.15
CA PRO A 94 -79.62 -25.92 -54.55
C PRO A 94 -80.81 -26.60 -55.26
N SER A 95 -81.28 -27.75 -54.78
CA SER A 95 -82.41 -28.49 -55.35
C SER A 95 -83.77 -27.80 -55.11
N LYS A 96 -84.45 -27.39 -56.19
CA LYS A 96 -85.81 -26.79 -56.15
C LYS A 96 -86.81 -27.72 -55.46
N GLY A 97 -87.15 -27.42 -54.20
CA GLY A 97 -88.16 -28.14 -53.42
C GLY A 97 -87.69 -28.68 -52.07
N ALA A 98 -86.38 -28.66 -51.78
CA ALA A 98 -85.86 -29.03 -50.46
C ALA A 98 -86.10 -27.91 -49.44
N GLY A 99 -86.62 -28.25 -48.26
CA GLY A 99 -86.88 -27.30 -47.17
C GLY A 99 -85.62 -26.58 -46.67
N THR A 100 -85.79 -25.41 -46.08
CA THR A 100 -84.71 -24.69 -45.39
C THR A 100 -84.25 -25.49 -44.18
N ILE A 101 -82.95 -25.79 -44.11
CA ILE A 101 -82.35 -26.52 -42.98
C ILE A 101 -81.77 -25.51 -42.01
N ARG A 102 -82.31 -25.46 -40.78
CA ARG A 102 -81.72 -24.65 -39.72
C ARG A 102 -80.56 -25.42 -39.08
N LEU A 103 -79.36 -24.87 -39.26
CA LEU A 103 -78.10 -25.29 -38.70
C LEU A 103 -77.85 -24.54 -37.38
N THR A 104 -77.49 -25.26 -36.32
CA THR A 104 -76.74 -24.67 -35.21
C THR A 104 -75.45 -25.47 -35.07
N ALA A 105 -74.33 -24.79 -34.88
CA ALA A 105 -73.01 -25.40 -34.72
C ALA A 105 -72.29 -24.75 -33.54
N TYR A 106 -71.58 -25.57 -32.78
CA TYR A 106 -70.72 -25.14 -31.69
C TYR A 106 -69.28 -25.50 -32.05
N THR A 107 -68.43 -24.48 -32.12
CA THR A 107 -67.01 -24.64 -32.41
C THR A 107 -66.17 -24.13 -31.26
N VAL A 108 -65.02 -24.75 -31.03
CA VAL A 108 -63.98 -24.23 -30.14
C VAL A 108 -62.78 -23.86 -30.99
N CYS A 109 -62.32 -22.63 -30.86
CA CYS A 109 -61.22 -22.06 -31.62
C CYS A 109 -60.06 -21.74 -30.68
N ILE A 110 -58.83 -21.97 -31.15
CA ILE A 110 -57.61 -21.61 -30.44
C ILE A 110 -56.69 -20.77 -31.34
N GLU A 111 -55.90 -19.89 -30.77
CA GLU A 111 -54.81 -19.20 -31.46
C GLU A 111 -53.59 -20.11 -31.49
N ASP A 112 -53.16 -20.48 -32.71
CA ASP A 112 -52.01 -21.33 -32.92
C ASP A 112 -50.70 -20.52 -32.85
N GLY A 113 -49.53 -21.18 -32.72
CA GLY A 113 -48.23 -20.55 -32.46
C GLY A 113 -47.75 -19.50 -33.48
N ASP A 114 -48.39 -19.42 -34.65
CA ASP A 114 -48.16 -18.40 -35.68
C ASP A 114 -49.05 -17.13 -35.53
N GLY A 115 -49.85 -17.02 -34.46
CA GLY A 115 -50.79 -15.92 -34.21
C GLY A 115 -52.07 -15.98 -35.05
N LYS A 116 -52.47 -17.17 -35.52
CA LYS A 116 -53.69 -17.40 -36.32
C LYS A 116 -54.67 -18.28 -35.59
N TRP A 117 -55.96 -17.94 -35.65
CA TRP A 117 -57.04 -18.72 -35.05
C TRP A 117 -57.44 -19.91 -35.92
N ARG A 118 -57.59 -21.09 -35.30
CA ARG A 118 -57.99 -22.36 -35.93
C ARG A 118 -58.98 -23.12 -35.04
N ILE A 119 -59.81 -23.98 -35.63
CA ILE A 119 -60.87 -24.73 -34.95
C ILE A 119 -60.34 -26.09 -34.48
N VAL A 120 -60.51 -26.40 -33.19
CA VAL A 120 -60.09 -27.68 -32.58
C VAL A 120 -61.24 -28.66 -32.38
N SER A 121 -62.48 -28.18 -32.26
CA SER A 121 -63.64 -29.08 -32.14
C SER A 121 -64.90 -28.49 -32.79
N ILE A 122 -65.72 -29.36 -33.39
CA ILE A 122 -67.01 -29.04 -34.02
C ILE A 122 -68.06 -30.07 -33.57
N ASN A 123 -69.11 -29.61 -32.88
CA ASN A 123 -70.17 -30.47 -32.36
C ASN A 123 -71.59 -30.03 -32.79
N GLY A 124 -72.34 -31.01 -33.31
CA GLY A 124 -73.81 -31.07 -33.37
C GLY A 124 -74.50 -30.15 -34.37
N LEU A 125 -74.82 -30.65 -35.58
CA LEU A 125 -75.90 -30.15 -36.43
C LEU A 125 -77.24 -30.75 -35.98
N ALA A 126 -78.05 -30.02 -35.20
CA ALA A 126 -79.41 -30.47 -34.85
C ALA A 126 -80.48 -29.55 -35.46
N PRO A 127 -81.38 -30.05 -36.32
CA PRO A 127 -82.49 -29.25 -36.85
C PRO A 127 -83.55 -29.01 -35.77
N GLY A 128 -83.87 -27.74 -35.50
CA GLY A 128 -84.92 -27.35 -34.57
C GLY A 128 -86.32 -27.78 -35.06
N SER A 129 -87.01 -28.54 -34.22
CA SER A 129 -88.43 -28.96 -34.26
C SER A 129 -89.35 -28.29 -35.31
N GLY A 130 -89.94 -29.08 -36.21
CA GLY A 130 -91.14 -28.63 -36.95
C GLY A 130 -91.47 -29.33 -38.26
N LYS A 131 -91.83 -30.62 -38.20
CA LYS A 131 -92.56 -31.45 -39.21
C LYS A 131 -91.94 -31.64 -40.60
N ASP A 132 -92.00 -32.90 -41.00
CA ASP A 132 -91.60 -33.52 -42.26
C ASP A 132 -90.09 -33.56 -42.51
N GLU A 133 -89.49 -34.74 -42.30
CA GLU A 133 -88.98 -35.50 -43.43
C GLU A 133 -88.56 -36.91 -42.99
N LYS A 134 -89.18 -37.87 -43.65
CA LYS A 134 -89.08 -39.31 -43.45
C LYS A 134 -88.04 -39.93 -44.40
N ASP A 135 -87.16 -39.14 -44.98
CA ASP A 135 -86.25 -39.54 -46.05
C ASP A 135 -84.84 -39.02 -45.79
N MET A 136 -84.11 -39.63 -44.84
CA MET A 136 -82.64 -39.79 -44.86
C MET A 136 -82.24 -40.65 -43.65
N PHE A 137 -82.40 -41.98 -43.78
CA PHE A 137 -82.04 -43.09 -42.85
C PHE A 137 -83.24 -43.81 -42.14
N PRO A 138 -83.32 -45.17 -42.21
CA PRO A 138 -84.55 -45.95 -41.97
C PRO A 138 -84.85 -46.31 -40.50
N THR A 139 -86.15 -46.29 -40.16
CA THR A 139 -86.78 -46.68 -38.89
C THR A 139 -87.28 -48.13 -38.85
N ASN A 140 -87.24 -48.80 -37.70
CA ASN A 140 -88.23 -49.85 -37.36
C ASN A 140 -88.58 -49.85 -35.84
N PRO A 141 -89.87 -49.98 -35.43
CA PRO A 141 -90.32 -49.86 -34.04
C PRO A 141 -90.95 -51.16 -33.48
N LEU A 142 -90.58 -51.58 -32.26
CA LEU A 142 -91.33 -52.55 -31.46
C LEU A 142 -91.10 -52.29 -29.95
N GLY A 143 -92.19 -52.19 -29.17
CA GLY A 143 -92.19 -52.50 -27.73
C GLY A 143 -92.25 -51.35 -26.71
N GLN A 144 -93.22 -50.44 -26.76
CA GLN A 144 -93.39 -49.36 -25.75
C GLN A 144 -93.54 -49.86 -24.29
N ARG A 145 -93.89 -51.13 -24.05
CA ARG A 145 -93.95 -51.74 -22.70
C ARG A 145 -92.72 -52.55 -22.28
N GLU A 146 -91.84 -52.93 -23.21
CA GLU A 146 -90.46 -53.37 -22.86
C GLU A 146 -89.55 -52.15 -22.63
N MET A 147 -89.89 -51.01 -23.25
CA MET A 147 -89.19 -49.74 -23.07
C MET A 147 -89.42 -49.15 -21.67
N GLU A 148 -90.61 -49.24 -21.06
CA GLU A 148 -90.86 -48.72 -19.70
C GLU A 148 -90.10 -49.49 -18.61
N HIS A 149 -89.93 -50.81 -18.74
CA HIS A 149 -89.16 -51.61 -17.78
C HIS A 149 -87.64 -51.44 -17.98
N ASN A 150 -87.17 -51.34 -19.22
CA ASN A 150 -85.77 -51.00 -19.51
C ASN A 150 -85.43 -49.51 -19.27
N MET A 151 -86.42 -48.60 -19.28
CA MET A 151 -86.23 -47.19 -18.92
C MET A 151 -86.04 -47.00 -17.42
N GLY A 152 -86.59 -47.84 -16.54
CA GLY A 152 -86.30 -47.74 -15.10
C GLY A 152 -84.81 -47.93 -14.78
N VAL A 153 -84.21 -48.97 -15.37
CA VAL A 153 -82.78 -49.29 -15.20
C VAL A 153 -81.89 -48.35 -16.02
N LYS A 154 -82.30 -47.96 -17.25
CA LYS A 154 -81.55 -46.98 -18.06
C LYS A 154 -81.70 -45.53 -17.57
N SER A 155 -82.77 -45.17 -16.87
CA SER A 155 -82.91 -43.81 -16.32
C SER A 155 -81.96 -43.58 -15.14
N LEU A 156 -81.66 -44.63 -14.35
CA LEU A 156 -80.60 -44.58 -13.34
C LEU A 156 -79.20 -44.45 -13.96
N ASP A 157 -78.92 -45.13 -15.07
CA ASP A 157 -77.67 -44.97 -15.84
C ASP A 157 -77.54 -43.59 -16.50
N ILE A 158 -78.63 -43.06 -17.07
CA ILE A 158 -78.65 -41.75 -17.74
C ILE A 158 -78.60 -40.60 -16.71
N LEU A 159 -79.27 -40.72 -15.56
CA LEU A 159 -79.14 -39.77 -14.44
C LEU A 159 -77.73 -39.83 -13.84
N GLY A 160 -77.13 -41.03 -13.75
CA GLY A 160 -75.75 -41.20 -13.28
C GLY A 160 -74.66 -40.64 -14.21
N GLN A 161 -74.95 -40.39 -15.48
CA GLN A 161 -74.01 -39.74 -16.42
C GLN A 161 -74.15 -38.20 -16.46
N ASN A 162 -75.23 -37.64 -15.93
CA ASN A 162 -75.55 -36.21 -16.04
C ASN A 162 -75.61 -35.45 -14.69
N ILE A 163 -75.48 -36.15 -13.56
CA ILE A 163 -75.29 -35.51 -12.24
C ILE A 163 -73.79 -35.19 -12.08
N PRO A 164 -73.40 -33.96 -11.72
CA PRO A 164 -72.00 -33.62 -11.43
C PRO A 164 -71.53 -34.32 -10.14
N GLY A 165 -71.09 -35.57 -10.25
CA GLY A 165 -70.64 -36.41 -9.14
C GLY A 165 -70.92 -37.90 -9.35
N GLY A 166 -70.15 -38.76 -8.68
CA GLY A 166 -70.42 -40.19 -8.59
C GLY A 166 -71.64 -40.48 -7.72
N MET A 167 -72.34 -41.58 -7.96
CA MET A 167 -73.41 -42.05 -7.07
C MET A 167 -72.99 -43.37 -6.44
N MET A 168 -73.21 -43.48 -5.13
CA MET A 168 -72.91 -44.68 -4.36
C MET A 168 -74.02 -44.90 -3.33
N GLY A 169 -74.26 -46.15 -2.97
CA GLY A 169 -75.18 -46.51 -1.92
C GLY A 169 -74.71 -47.74 -1.17
N GLY A 170 -75.02 -47.77 0.11
CA GLY A 170 -74.71 -48.88 1.02
C GLY A 170 -75.91 -49.27 1.85
N TYR A 171 -75.97 -50.53 2.27
CA TYR A 171 -76.91 -50.97 3.29
C TYR A 171 -76.56 -50.32 4.62
N LEU A 172 -77.57 -49.93 5.41
CA LEU A 172 -77.38 -49.38 6.75
C LEU A 172 -77.10 -50.51 7.77
N GLU A 173 -75.99 -51.21 7.54
CA GLU A 173 -75.44 -52.29 8.36
C GLU A 173 -73.98 -51.93 8.72
N PRO A 174 -73.37 -52.55 9.75
CA PRO A 174 -72.01 -52.20 10.17
C PRO A 174 -71.01 -52.25 9.00
N GLY A 175 -70.32 -51.12 8.77
CA GLY A 175 -69.36 -50.96 7.68
C GLY A 175 -69.95 -50.51 6.33
N PHE A 176 -71.28 -50.30 6.26
CA PHE A 176 -72.02 -49.92 5.06
C PHE A 176 -71.74 -50.83 3.85
N PRO A 177 -72.21 -52.09 3.85
CA PRO A 177 -72.04 -52.99 2.72
C PRO A 177 -72.53 -52.36 1.42
N LEU A 178 -71.74 -52.43 0.35
CA LEU A 178 -72.04 -51.77 -0.91
C LEU A 178 -73.36 -52.31 -1.50
N TYR A 179 -74.32 -51.42 -1.70
CA TYR A 179 -75.61 -51.70 -2.33
C TYR A 179 -75.60 -51.35 -3.81
N TYR A 180 -75.04 -50.19 -4.15
CA TYR A 180 -75.04 -49.65 -5.50
C TYR A 180 -73.84 -48.72 -5.71
N VAL A 181 -73.27 -48.71 -6.90
CA VAL A 181 -72.33 -47.69 -7.35
C VAL A 181 -72.50 -47.52 -8.86
N ASN A 182 -72.50 -46.27 -9.34
CA ASN A 182 -72.61 -46.01 -10.77
C ASN A 182 -71.24 -46.09 -11.47
N ASN A 183 -71.26 -46.29 -12.79
CA ASN A 183 -70.03 -46.39 -13.59
C ASN A 183 -69.20 -45.09 -13.56
N TYR A 184 -69.84 -43.93 -13.46
CA TYR A 184 -69.11 -42.65 -13.37
C TYR A 184 -68.19 -42.61 -12.15
N MET A 185 -68.66 -43.07 -10.99
CA MET A 185 -67.83 -43.13 -9.78
C MET A 185 -66.68 -44.14 -9.92
N LEU A 186 -66.96 -45.31 -10.50
CA LEU A 186 -65.96 -46.34 -10.75
C LEU A 186 -64.86 -45.85 -11.71
N ASP A 187 -65.24 -45.23 -12.82
CA ASP A 187 -64.32 -44.64 -13.80
C ASP A 187 -63.48 -43.53 -13.17
N TYR A 188 -64.10 -42.68 -12.34
CA TYR A 188 -63.41 -41.57 -11.66
C TYR A 188 -62.37 -42.06 -10.64
N LEU A 189 -62.69 -43.13 -9.91
CA LEU A 189 -61.78 -43.75 -8.94
C LEU A 189 -60.77 -44.71 -9.61
N GLY A 190 -61.00 -45.05 -10.89
CA GLY A 190 -60.14 -45.89 -11.71
C GLY A 190 -60.35 -47.39 -11.52
N TYR A 191 -61.45 -47.83 -10.92
CA TYR A 191 -61.74 -49.24 -10.64
C TYR A 191 -62.78 -49.81 -11.62
N THR A 192 -62.70 -51.10 -11.94
CA THR A 192 -63.88 -51.84 -12.39
C THR A 192 -64.79 -52.17 -11.20
N TYR A 193 -66.04 -52.58 -11.43
CA TYR A 193 -66.95 -52.94 -10.33
C TYR A 193 -66.37 -54.03 -9.42
N ASP A 194 -65.87 -55.13 -10.01
CA ASP A 194 -65.30 -56.24 -9.24
C ASP A 194 -64.03 -55.82 -8.49
N GLU A 195 -63.16 -55.02 -9.13
CA GLU A 195 -61.95 -54.49 -8.48
C GLU A 195 -62.29 -53.53 -7.33
N PHE A 196 -63.35 -52.73 -7.47
CA PHE A 196 -63.79 -51.81 -6.44
C PHE A 196 -64.33 -52.55 -5.23
N VAL A 197 -65.19 -53.55 -5.46
CA VAL A 197 -65.75 -54.41 -4.40
C VAL A 197 -64.63 -55.12 -3.64
N ASP A 198 -63.64 -55.68 -4.34
CA ASP A 198 -62.48 -56.32 -3.72
C ASP A 198 -61.61 -55.30 -2.95
N ALA A 199 -61.39 -54.11 -3.51
CA ALA A 199 -60.56 -53.07 -2.89
C ALA A 199 -61.15 -52.51 -1.60
N ILE A 200 -62.48 -52.47 -1.48
CA ILE A 200 -63.17 -52.00 -0.28
C ILE A 200 -63.59 -53.14 0.65
N ASP A 201 -63.26 -54.39 0.34
CA ASP A 201 -63.75 -55.59 1.06
C ASP A 201 -65.29 -55.60 1.19
N GLY A 202 -65.98 -55.14 0.14
CA GLY A 202 -67.43 -55.00 0.09
C GLY A 202 -68.05 -53.91 0.98
N LEU A 203 -67.26 -53.12 1.72
CA LEU A 203 -67.72 -52.13 2.70
C LEU A 203 -67.40 -50.69 2.27
N VAL A 204 -68.41 -49.82 2.12
CA VAL A 204 -68.24 -48.44 1.65
C VAL A 204 -67.30 -47.64 2.55
N ILE A 205 -67.29 -47.88 3.87
CA ILE A 205 -66.40 -47.16 4.79
C ILE A 205 -64.89 -47.34 4.47
N ASN A 206 -64.52 -48.41 3.77
CA ASN A 206 -63.13 -48.72 3.45
C ASN A 206 -62.56 -47.86 2.31
N CYS A 207 -63.40 -47.24 1.48
CA CYS A 207 -62.93 -46.29 0.47
C CYS A 207 -62.60 -44.91 1.07
N MET A 208 -62.97 -44.65 2.33
CA MET A 208 -62.68 -43.40 3.04
C MET A 208 -61.32 -43.44 3.74
N HIS A 209 -60.63 -42.30 3.79
CA HIS A 209 -59.37 -42.15 4.52
C HIS A 209 -59.58 -42.50 6.01
N PRO A 210 -58.71 -43.32 6.64
CA PRO A 210 -58.92 -43.83 8.00
C PRO A 210 -59.17 -42.76 9.07
N ALA A 211 -58.54 -41.59 8.94
CA ALA A 211 -58.73 -40.47 9.87
C ALA A 211 -60.12 -39.82 9.81
N ASP A 212 -60.84 -39.95 8.69
CA ASP A 212 -62.12 -39.26 8.47
C ASP A 212 -63.32 -40.15 8.87
N ARG A 213 -63.11 -41.48 8.94
CA ARG A 213 -64.17 -42.50 9.15
C ARG A 213 -65.02 -42.26 10.39
N ALA A 214 -64.38 -42.04 11.54
CA ALA A 214 -65.10 -41.88 12.81
C ALA A 214 -65.99 -40.63 12.86
N GLN A 215 -65.56 -39.56 12.18
CA GLN A 215 -66.34 -38.33 12.06
C GLN A 215 -67.53 -38.53 11.12
N VAL A 216 -67.31 -39.18 9.98
CA VAL A 216 -68.35 -39.43 8.98
C VAL A 216 -69.46 -40.30 9.57
N ASP A 217 -69.09 -41.41 10.21
CA ASP A 217 -70.02 -42.35 10.83
C ASP A 217 -70.95 -41.65 11.85
N ALA A 218 -70.38 -40.83 12.73
CA ALA A 218 -71.13 -40.09 13.74
C ALA A 218 -72.11 -39.06 13.14
N GLN A 219 -71.70 -38.30 12.11
CA GLN A 219 -72.55 -37.27 11.50
C GLN A 219 -73.67 -37.86 10.65
N VAL A 220 -73.39 -38.97 9.96
CA VAL A 220 -74.41 -39.69 9.17
C VAL A 220 -75.45 -40.31 10.09
N ASP A 221 -75.03 -40.96 11.18
CA ASP A 221 -75.93 -41.53 12.19
C ASP A 221 -76.83 -40.45 12.82
N GLU A 222 -76.26 -39.30 13.18
CA GLU A 222 -77.01 -38.16 13.73
C GLU A 222 -78.07 -37.66 12.73
N ALA A 223 -77.67 -37.41 11.47
CA ALA A 223 -78.58 -36.92 10.43
C ALA A 223 -79.76 -37.89 10.17
N PHE A 224 -79.49 -39.20 10.17
CA PHE A 224 -80.53 -40.21 9.96
C PHE A 224 -81.44 -40.42 11.16
N GLN A 225 -80.94 -40.27 12.40
CA GLN A 225 -81.81 -40.25 13.59
C GLN A 225 -82.78 -39.06 13.56
N GLU A 226 -82.34 -37.92 13.01
CA GLU A 226 -83.19 -36.74 12.81
C GLU A 226 -84.10 -36.82 11.57
N GLY A 227 -83.98 -37.86 10.75
CA GLY A 227 -84.78 -38.04 9.52
C GLY A 227 -84.41 -37.08 8.38
N LYS A 228 -83.19 -36.55 8.37
CA LYS A 228 -82.69 -35.60 7.37
C LYS A 228 -81.65 -36.24 6.43
N PRO A 229 -81.45 -35.71 5.22
CA PRO A 229 -80.25 -36.03 4.43
C PRO A 229 -78.99 -35.47 5.11
N TYR A 230 -77.83 -36.10 4.88
CA TYR A 230 -76.53 -35.58 5.30
C TYR A 230 -75.82 -34.88 4.14
N GLU A 231 -74.90 -33.96 4.48
CA GLU A 231 -73.91 -33.39 3.57
C GLU A 231 -72.58 -33.32 4.33
N ILE A 232 -71.53 -33.95 3.80
CA ILE A 232 -70.25 -34.09 4.49
C ILE A 232 -69.08 -34.09 3.51
N GLN A 233 -67.92 -33.62 3.96
CA GLN A 233 -66.69 -33.63 3.17
C GLN A 233 -65.66 -34.57 3.78
N TYR A 234 -65.11 -35.48 2.98
CA TYR A 234 -64.08 -36.42 3.42
C TYR A 234 -63.17 -36.82 2.26
N ARG A 235 -62.10 -37.56 2.57
CA ARG A 235 -61.16 -38.04 1.55
C ARG A 235 -61.48 -39.46 1.10
N MET A 236 -61.56 -39.66 -0.21
CA MET A 236 -61.86 -40.93 -0.85
C MET A 236 -60.64 -41.47 -1.61
N LEU A 237 -60.38 -42.77 -1.52
CA LEU A 237 -59.20 -43.44 -2.07
C LEU A 237 -59.41 -43.85 -3.55
N LYS A 238 -58.44 -43.54 -4.40
CA LYS A 238 -58.35 -43.98 -5.80
C LYS A 238 -57.51 -45.25 -5.96
N LYS A 239 -57.66 -45.94 -7.10
CA LYS A 239 -56.89 -47.16 -7.44
C LYS A 239 -55.38 -46.95 -7.47
N ASP A 240 -54.92 -45.76 -7.83
CA ASP A 240 -53.50 -45.42 -7.84
C ASP A 240 -52.90 -45.15 -6.44
N GLY A 241 -53.72 -45.21 -5.38
CA GLY A 241 -53.33 -44.97 -3.99
C GLY A 241 -53.43 -43.51 -3.54
N SER A 242 -53.84 -42.60 -4.42
CA SER A 242 -54.06 -41.19 -4.08
C SER A 242 -55.43 -40.97 -3.41
N TYR A 243 -55.55 -39.90 -2.63
CA TYR A 243 -56.81 -39.48 -2.03
C TYR A 243 -57.34 -38.22 -2.73
N ILE A 244 -58.64 -38.19 -2.99
CA ILE A 244 -59.38 -37.01 -3.45
C ILE A 244 -60.29 -36.46 -2.36
N TRP A 245 -60.52 -35.15 -2.35
CA TRP A 245 -61.54 -34.55 -1.49
C TRP A 245 -62.90 -34.62 -2.17
N VAL A 246 -63.88 -35.15 -1.46
CA VAL A 246 -65.24 -35.26 -1.96
C VAL A 246 -66.24 -34.59 -1.03
N ASN A 247 -67.29 -34.00 -1.61
CA ASN A 247 -68.51 -33.60 -0.92
C ASN A 247 -69.58 -34.65 -1.20
N ASP A 248 -70.00 -35.36 -0.16
CA ASP A 248 -70.97 -36.45 -0.21
C ASP A 248 -72.30 -36.03 0.41
N VAL A 249 -73.38 -36.17 -0.36
CA VAL A 249 -74.74 -35.81 0.04
C VAL A 249 -75.63 -37.03 -0.07
N GLY A 250 -76.10 -37.57 1.05
CA GLY A 250 -76.84 -38.83 1.09
C GLY A 250 -78.15 -38.80 1.86
N LYS A 251 -79.04 -39.74 1.54
CA LYS A 251 -80.34 -39.91 2.20
C LYS A 251 -80.67 -41.39 2.41
N LYS A 252 -81.39 -41.68 3.49
CA LYS A 252 -81.95 -42.99 3.81
C LYS A 252 -83.18 -43.33 2.95
N ASP A 253 -83.23 -44.56 2.44
CA ASP A 253 -84.34 -45.15 1.67
C ASP A 253 -84.47 -46.67 1.94
N LEU A 254 -85.41 -47.35 1.28
CA LEU A 254 -85.59 -48.80 1.32
C LEU A 254 -85.20 -49.47 -0.01
N SER A 255 -84.49 -50.59 0.05
CA SER A 255 -84.18 -51.43 -1.13
C SER A 255 -85.39 -52.22 -1.62
N GLU A 256 -85.30 -52.81 -2.81
CA GLU A 256 -86.37 -53.63 -3.42
C GLU A 256 -86.79 -54.84 -2.55
N ASP A 257 -85.88 -55.35 -1.71
CA ASP A 257 -86.10 -56.45 -0.77
C ASP A 257 -86.50 -55.98 0.65
N GLY A 258 -86.70 -54.68 0.84
CA GLY A 258 -87.22 -54.09 2.08
C GLY A 258 -86.18 -53.80 3.17
N ARG A 259 -84.87 -53.84 2.85
CA ARG A 259 -83.78 -53.47 3.76
C ARG A 259 -83.53 -51.95 3.73
N GLU A 260 -83.01 -51.40 4.82
CA GLU A 260 -82.67 -49.99 4.88
C GLU A 260 -81.34 -49.72 4.16
N ILE A 261 -81.36 -48.76 3.23
CA ILE A 261 -80.22 -48.36 2.43
C ILE A 261 -79.97 -46.85 2.56
N CYS A 262 -78.75 -46.43 2.28
CA CYS A 262 -78.40 -45.04 2.02
C CYS A 262 -77.98 -44.93 0.56
N ILE A 263 -78.51 -43.93 -0.16
CA ILE A 263 -78.05 -43.54 -1.49
C ILE A 263 -77.49 -42.12 -1.40
N SER A 264 -76.30 -41.91 -1.95
CA SER A 264 -75.59 -40.64 -1.90
C SER A 264 -74.99 -40.23 -3.25
N VAL A 265 -74.82 -38.91 -3.39
CA VAL A 265 -74.19 -38.25 -4.53
C VAL A 265 -72.89 -37.60 -4.05
N ILE A 266 -71.79 -37.98 -4.68
CA ILE A 266 -70.43 -37.65 -4.27
C ILE A 266 -69.77 -36.80 -5.35
N ARG A 267 -69.44 -35.55 -5.04
CA ARG A 267 -68.77 -34.61 -5.96
C ARG A 267 -67.31 -34.40 -5.54
N ASP A 268 -66.37 -34.45 -6.48
CA ASP A 268 -64.98 -34.04 -6.23
C ASP A 268 -64.90 -32.51 -6.03
N ILE A 269 -64.28 -32.08 -4.93
CA ILE A 269 -64.04 -30.67 -4.56
C ILE A 269 -62.55 -30.33 -4.44
N SER A 270 -61.66 -31.18 -4.94
CA SER A 270 -60.21 -31.05 -4.81
C SER A 270 -59.70 -29.73 -5.42
N ALA A 271 -60.27 -29.31 -6.56
CA ALA A 271 -59.91 -28.04 -7.21
C ALA A 271 -60.30 -26.80 -6.38
N GLU A 272 -61.46 -26.85 -5.72
CA GLU A 272 -61.97 -25.79 -4.85
C GLU A 272 -61.15 -25.69 -3.55
N VAL A 273 -60.79 -26.84 -2.96
CA VAL A 273 -59.90 -26.91 -1.78
C VAL A 273 -58.51 -26.34 -2.13
N GLU A 274 -57.94 -26.72 -3.28
CA GLU A 274 -56.68 -26.16 -3.77
C GLU A 274 -56.76 -24.65 -4.06
N ALA A 275 -57.86 -24.16 -4.63
CA ALA A 275 -58.03 -22.73 -4.94
C ALA A 275 -58.13 -21.88 -3.67
N ARG A 276 -58.84 -22.37 -2.63
CA ARG A 276 -58.90 -21.71 -1.32
C ARG A 276 -57.52 -21.67 -0.65
N GLU A 277 -56.78 -22.78 -0.69
CA GLU A 277 -55.39 -22.79 -0.20
C GLU A 277 -54.47 -21.86 -1.00
N ARG A 278 -54.65 -21.73 -2.33
CA ARG A 278 -53.87 -20.79 -3.14
C ARG A 278 -54.13 -19.34 -2.74
N LEU A 279 -55.38 -18.96 -2.49
CA LEU A 279 -55.74 -17.61 -2.04
C LEU A 279 -55.16 -17.29 -0.65
N GLU A 280 -55.24 -18.23 0.30
CA GLU A 280 -54.62 -18.09 1.63
C GLU A 280 -53.10 -18.01 1.53
N LYS A 281 -52.47 -18.85 0.69
CA LYS A 281 -51.03 -18.79 0.39
C LYS A 281 -50.65 -17.47 -0.27
N GLN A 282 -51.50 -16.88 -1.11
CA GLN A 282 -51.23 -15.62 -1.81
C GLN A 282 -51.35 -14.40 -0.87
N ALA A 283 -52.33 -14.38 0.03
CA ALA A 283 -52.45 -13.36 1.08
C ALA A 283 -51.28 -13.43 2.08
N ALA A 284 -50.93 -14.64 2.55
CA ALA A 284 -49.75 -14.85 3.40
C ALA A 284 -48.44 -14.50 2.68
N ARG A 285 -48.36 -14.70 1.36
CA ARG A 285 -47.22 -14.29 0.54
C ARG A 285 -47.12 -12.78 0.40
N TYR A 286 -48.23 -12.06 0.22
CA TYR A 286 -48.22 -10.60 0.19
C TYR A 286 -47.75 -10.02 1.52
N ASP A 287 -48.29 -10.51 2.64
CA ASP A 287 -47.91 -10.03 3.97
C ASP A 287 -46.43 -10.36 4.26
N ARG A 288 -45.95 -11.56 3.93
CA ARG A 288 -44.51 -11.88 4.01
C ARG A 288 -43.65 -10.97 3.13
N LEU A 289 -44.09 -10.67 1.91
CA LEU A 289 -43.34 -9.78 1.00
C LEU A 289 -43.26 -8.37 1.57
N PHE A 290 -44.38 -7.82 2.06
CA PHE A 290 -44.46 -6.51 2.71
C PHE A 290 -43.54 -6.42 3.94
N GLN A 291 -43.52 -7.48 4.76
CA GLN A 291 -42.67 -7.56 5.96
C GLN A 291 -41.19 -7.84 5.64
N SER A 292 -40.88 -8.47 4.50
CA SER A 292 -39.50 -8.85 4.13
C SER A 292 -38.72 -7.77 3.39
N VAL A 293 -39.36 -6.67 2.96
CA VAL A 293 -38.65 -5.60 2.24
C VAL A 293 -37.73 -4.88 3.22
N LEU A 294 -36.44 -4.76 2.86
CA LEU A 294 -35.40 -4.02 3.60
C LEU A 294 -35.58 -2.48 3.51
N THR A 295 -36.79 -2.03 3.25
CA THR A 295 -37.14 -0.62 3.13
C THR A 295 -38.31 -0.37 4.07
N GLY A 296 -38.20 0.66 4.91
CA GLY A 296 -39.30 1.09 5.76
C GLY A 296 -40.44 1.62 4.89
N ILE A 297 -41.59 0.94 4.96
CA ILE A 297 -42.82 1.36 4.29
C ILE A 297 -43.85 1.69 5.37
N VAL A 298 -44.34 2.93 5.35
CA VAL A 298 -45.43 3.38 6.21
C VAL A 298 -46.54 4.02 5.40
N GLN A 299 -47.77 3.79 5.84
CA GLN A 299 -48.97 4.46 5.36
C GLN A 299 -49.60 5.20 6.52
N TYR A 300 -49.88 6.50 6.36
CA TYR A 300 -50.40 7.32 7.44
C TYR A 300 -51.31 8.45 6.97
N ARG A 301 -52.15 8.92 7.91
CA ARG A 301 -53.00 10.09 7.74
C ARG A 301 -52.48 11.24 8.58
N VAL A 302 -52.50 12.44 8.01
CA VAL A 302 -52.21 13.68 8.74
C VAL A 302 -53.51 14.24 9.30
N ASN A 303 -53.56 14.49 10.61
CA ASN A 303 -54.71 15.06 11.31
C ASN A 303 -54.28 16.35 12.05
N ASP A 304 -55.24 17.15 12.52
CA ASP A 304 -54.98 18.42 13.25
C ASP A 304 -54.11 18.28 14.52
N ARG A 305 -53.89 17.05 15.00
CA ARG A 305 -53.10 16.73 16.20
C ARG A 305 -51.80 15.95 15.94
N GLY A 306 -51.45 15.68 14.68
CA GLY A 306 -50.26 14.89 14.32
C GLY A 306 -50.53 13.87 13.21
N VAL A 307 -49.97 12.68 13.35
CA VAL A 307 -50.04 11.60 12.35
C VAL A 307 -50.68 10.35 12.93
N THR A 308 -51.45 9.62 12.11
CA THR A 308 -52.01 8.32 12.47
C THR A 308 -51.57 7.30 11.43
N PHE A 309 -50.71 6.35 11.84
CA PHE A 309 -50.26 5.26 10.99
C PHE A 309 -51.39 4.24 10.78
N LYS A 310 -51.65 3.90 9.51
CA LYS A 310 -52.60 2.85 9.08
C LYS A 310 -51.89 1.51 8.85
N ASN A 311 -50.69 1.55 8.28
CA ASN A 311 -49.90 0.37 7.98
C ASN A 311 -48.40 0.69 8.12
N ALA A 312 -47.62 -0.26 8.63
CA ALA A 312 -46.17 -0.14 8.76
C ALA A 312 -45.54 -1.54 8.70
N ASN A 313 -44.51 -1.72 7.88
CA ASN A 313 -43.74 -2.97 7.89
C ASN A 313 -42.72 -2.99 9.03
N LEU A 314 -42.21 -4.18 9.37
CA LEU A 314 -41.25 -4.38 10.46
C LEU A 314 -40.00 -3.51 10.31
N GLU A 315 -39.55 -3.30 9.08
CA GLU A 315 -38.37 -2.48 8.80
C GLU A 315 -38.60 -1.00 9.12
N ALA A 316 -39.78 -0.46 8.82
CA ALA A 316 -40.12 0.89 9.24
C ALA A 316 -40.11 1.02 10.76
N ILE A 317 -40.73 0.07 11.46
CA ILE A 317 -40.81 0.05 12.93
C ILE A 317 -39.41 -0.03 13.56
N ARG A 318 -38.51 -0.85 12.97
CA ARG A 318 -37.08 -0.93 13.33
C ARG A 318 -36.39 0.41 13.17
N ILE A 319 -36.57 1.07 12.02
CA ILE A 319 -35.94 2.38 11.73
C ILE A 319 -36.41 3.46 12.71
N PHE A 320 -37.68 3.46 13.12
CA PHE A 320 -38.17 4.36 14.19
C PHE A 320 -37.62 4.01 15.59
N GLY A 321 -37.02 2.83 15.78
CA GLY A 321 -36.47 2.37 17.06
C GLY A 321 -37.52 1.85 18.05
N TYR A 322 -38.70 1.43 17.58
CA TYR A 322 -39.78 0.89 18.43
C TYR A 322 -39.91 -0.63 18.25
N THR A 323 -40.51 -1.30 19.22
CA THR A 323 -41.07 -2.65 19.01
C THR A 323 -42.45 -2.55 18.37
N PRO A 324 -42.94 -3.59 17.64
CA PRO A 324 -44.26 -3.56 17.02
C PRO A 324 -45.39 -3.24 18.01
N GLU A 325 -45.35 -3.83 19.21
CA GLU A 325 -46.35 -3.60 20.25
C GLU A 325 -46.35 -2.15 20.72
N GLU A 326 -45.17 -1.56 20.93
CA GLU A 326 -45.03 -0.16 21.36
C GLU A 326 -45.43 0.83 20.27
N PHE A 327 -45.07 0.53 19.01
CA PHE A 327 -45.39 1.37 17.86
C PHE A 327 -46.92 1.50 17.71
N TRP A 328 -47.64 0.39 17.74
CA TRP A 328 -49.10 0.38 17.60
C TRP A 328 -49.85 0.85 18.85
N ALA A 329 -49.26 0.72 20.05
CA ALA A 329 -49.85 1.25 21.28
C ALA A 329 -49.81 2.79 21.36
N LYS A 330 -48.89 3.44 20.64
CA LYS A 330 -48.75 4.89 20.61
C LYS A 330 -49.83 5.52 19.72
N GLN A 331 -50.76 6.25 20.33
CA GLN A 331 -51.88 6.89 19.62
C GLN A 331 -51.58 8.33 19.15
N ASP A 332 -50.63 9.02 19.78
CA ASP A 332 -50.25 10.40 19.47
C ASP A 332 -48.86 10.47 18.84
N TRP A 333 -48.79 10.50 17.51
CA TRP A 333 -47.53 10.66 16.76
C TRP A 333 -47.35 12.11 16.30
N ASP A 334 -46.21 12.71 16.62
CA ASP A 334 -45.86 14.07 16.19
C ASP A 334 -44.75 14.02 15.13
N LEU A 335 -45.12 14.24 13.86
CA LEU A 335 -44.21 14.08 12.72
C LEU A 335 -42.96 15.00 12.79
N PRO A 336 -43.05 16.30 13.17
CA PRO A 336 -41.87 17.14 13.38
C PRO A 336 -40.88 16.58 14.41
N SER A 337 -41.35 15.96 15.49
CA SER A 337 -40.47 15.41 16.54
C SER A 337 -39.63 14.22 16.06
N LEU A 338 -40.05 13.54 15.01
CA LEU A 338 -39.33 12.40 14.41
C LEU A 338 -38.21 12.84 13.47
N ILE A 339 -38.07 14.14 13.20
CA ILE A 339 -37.05 14.71 12.32
C ILE A 339 -36.06 15.51 13.18
N ALA A 340 -34.76 15.31 12.93
CA ALA A 340 -33.70 16.06 13.59
C ALA A 340 -33.91 17.58 13.43
N GLU A 341 -33.53 18.34 14.45
CA GLU A 341 -33.85 19.77 14.55
C GLU A 341 -33.33 20.57 13.35
N GLU A 342 -32.14 20.23 12.84
CA GLU A 342 -31.50 20.93 11.72
C GLU A 342 -32.16 20.61 10.38
N ASP A 343 -32.77 19.43 10.23
CA ASP A 343 -33.41 19.00 8.98
C ASP A 343 -34.92 19.34 8.95
N ARG A 344 -35.53 19.57 10.13
CA ARG A 344 -36.98 19.72 10.33
C ARG A 344 -37.62 20.77 9.43
N THR A 345 -37.05 21.98 9.35
CA THR A 345 -37.64 23.09 8.58
C THR A 345 -37.66 22.78 7.08
N ARG A 346 -36.60 22.16 6.55
CA ARG A 346 -36.49 21.80 5.14
C ARG A 346 -37.49 20.70 4.78
N ILE A 347 -37.52 19.63 5.57
CA ILE A 347 -38.33 18.45 5.27
C ILE A 347 -39.83 18.73 5.42
N LEU A 348 -40.24 19.48 6.44
CA LEU A 348 -41.65 19.88 6.57
C LEU A 348 -42.11 20.77 5.40
N ALA A 349 -41.23 21.62 4.88
CA ALA A 349 -41.51 22.43 3.70
C ALA A 349 -41.60 21.62 2.40
N GLU A 350 -40.90 20.48 2.31
CA GLU A 350 -40.98 19.56 1.17
C GLU A 350 -42.22 18.66 1.23
N ILE A 351 -42.55 18.11 2.40
CA ILE A 351 -43.78 17.34 2.63
C ILE A 351 -45.01 18.21 2.35
N GLY A 352 -45.01 19.48 2.78
CA GLY A 352 -46.13 20.41 2.54
C GLY A 352 -46.38 20.79 1.07
N ARG A 353 -45.47 20.46 0.15
CA ARG A 353 -45.65 20.69 -1.30
C ARG A 353 -46.41 19.57 -2.01
N LEU A 354 -46.57 18.41 -1.37
CA LEU A 354 -47.33 17.29 -1.92
C LEU A 354 -48.82 17.59 -1.78
N GLN A 355 -49.49 17.96 -2.88
CA GLN A 355 -50.91 18.36 -2.86
C GLN A 355 -51.78 17.51 -3.78
N ASN A 356 -51.21 16.85 -4.79
CA ASN A 356 -51.94 16.04 -5.75
C ASN A 356 -51.49 14.56 -5.71
N PRO A 357 -52.40 13.60 -5.98
CA PRO A 357 -52.02 12.21 -6.21
C PRO A 357 -51.01 12.11 -7.36
N GLY A 358 -49.81 11.59 -7.07
CA GLY A 358 -48.70 11.47 -8.02
C GLY A 358 -47.55 12.48 -7.85
N ASP A 359 -47.64 13.44 -6.92
CA ASP A 359 -46.50 14.30 -6.57
C ASP A 359 -45.39 13.49 -5.87
N MET A 360 -44.13 13.66 -6.29
CA MET A 360 -42.98 12.88 -5.82
C MET A 360 -41.79 13.79 -5.49
N ASN A 361 -41.24 13.67 -4.29
CA ASN A 361 -39.94 14.26 -3.94
C ASN A 361 -39.08 13.26 -3.16
N PRO A 362 -37.84 13.00 -3.60
CA PRO A 362 -36.86 12.29 -2.80
C PRO A 362 -36.33 13.22 -1.70
N PHE A 363 -36.22 12.70 -0.48
CA PHE A 363 -35.67 13.41 0.65
C PHE A 363 -34.65 12.54 1.40
N GLU A 364 -33.53 13.17 1.76
CA GLU A 364 -32.51 12.61 2.65
C GLU A 364 -32.48 13.46 3.92
N TYR A 365 -32.70 12.82 5.07
CA TYR A 365 -32.68 13.51 6.36
C TYR A 365 -32.43 12.56 7.53
N ARG A 366 -32.12 13.14 8.68
CA ARG A 366 -31.96 12.40 9.93
C ARG A 366 -33.29 12.22 10.65
N LEU A 367 -33.72 10.96 10.76
CA LEU A 367 -34.84 10.54 11.56
C LEU A 367 -34.38 10.29 13.00
N ILE A 368 -35.11 10.80 13.98
CA ILE A 368 -34.80 10.59 15.40
C ILE A 368 -35.48 9.29 15.87
N GLN A 369 -34.66 8.35 16.32
CA GLN A 369 -35.14 7.07 16.88
C GLN A 369 -35.64 7.26 18.31
N LYS A 370 -36.33 6.26 18.86
CA LYS A 370 -36.89 6.26 20.23
C LYS A 370 -35.89 6.63 21.33
N ASP A 371 -34.62 6.23 21.19
CA ASP A 371 -33.54 6.50 22.15
C ASP A 371 -32.90 7.89 21.99
N GLY A 372 -33.37 8.68 21.02
CA GLY A 372 -32.85 10.00 20.69
C GLY A 372 -31.70 9.98 19.69
N THR A 373 -31.26 8.82 19.20
CA THR A 373 -30.19 8.74 18.21
C THR A 373 -30.69 9.15 16.82
N PRO A 374 -29.92 9.95 16.06
CA PRO A 374 -30.24 10.26 14.68
C PRO A 374 -29.84 9.12 13.74
N CYS A 375 -30.76 8.68 12.90
CA CYS A 375 -30.56 7.69 11.85
C CYS A 375 -30.74 8.37 10.48
N TRP A 376 -29.73 8.27 9.60
CA TRP A 376 -29.83 8.79 8.25
C TRP A 376 -30.76 7.93 7.41
N ILE A 377 -31.79 8.54 6.83
CA ILE A 377 -32.70 7.88 5.92
C ILE A 377 -32.77 8.60 4.57
N ILE A 378 -32.89 7.82 3.51
CA ILE A 378 -33.27 8.29 2.18
C ILE A 378 -34.64 7.75 1.83
N GLY A 379 -35.56 8.59 1.41
CA GLY A 379 -36.91 8.14 1.14
C GLY A 379 -37.70 9.02 0.19
N ARG A 380 -38.90 8.55 -0.12
CA ARG A 380 -39.91 9.24 -0.92
C ARG A 380 -41.26 9.12 -0.24
N ALA A 381 -42.09 10.14 -0.38
CA ALA A 381 -43.50 10.12 0.03
C ALA A 381 -44.40 10.35 -1.18
N GLU A 382 -45.51 9.62 -1.24
CA GLU A 382 -46.54 9.71 -2.27
C GLU A 382 -47.93 9.69 -1.62
N ILE A 383 -48.91 10.36 -2.22
CA ILE A 383 -50.32 10.30 -1.79
C ILE A 383 -51.04 9.22 -2.61
N ILE A 384 -51.62 8.23 -1.94
CA ILE A 384 -52.40 7.13 -2.54
C ILE A 384 -53.86 7.13 -2.04
N LEU A 385 -54.74 6.45 -2.77
CA LEU A 385 -56.11 6.15 -2.33
C LEU A 385 -56.18 4.76 -1.71
N ASP A 386 -56.73 4.69 -0.50
CA ASP A 386 -57.07 3.46 0.22
C ASP A 386 -58.18 2.66 -0.52
N THR A 387 -58.29 1.35 -0.24
CA THR A 387 -59.47 0.51 -0.54
C THR A 387 -60.83 1.14 -0.21
N ASP A 388 -60.89 2.01 0.80
CA ASP A 388 -62.09 2.76 1.20
C ASP A 388 -62.29 4.07 0.41
N GLY A 389 -61.37 4.42 -0.50
CA GLY A 389 -61.40 5.66 -1.30
C GLY A 389 -60.85 6.90 -0.59
N GLU A 390 -60.23 6.74 0.58
CA GLU A 390 -59.66 7.81 1.41
C GLU A 390 -58.21 8.14 1.03
N GLN A 391 -57.81 9.41 1.16
CA GLN A 391 -56.42 9.83 0.89
C GLN A 391 -55.48 9.45 2.05
N VAL A 392 -54.38 8.76 1.73
CA VAL A 392 -53.36 8.30 2.66
C VAL A 392 -51.97 8.60 2.11
N PHE A 393 -51.05 9.06 2.97
CA PHE A 393 -49.65 9.24 2.60
C PHE A 393 -48.91 7.91 2.74
N GLN A 394 -48.24 7.47 1.68
CA GLN A 394 -47.33 6.34 1.69
C GLN A 394 -45.90 6.87 1.64
N SER A 395 -45.10 6.60 2.67
CA SER A 395 -43.67 6.92 2.69
C SER A 395 -42.84 5.64 2.64
N VAL A 396 -41.81 5.66 1.79
CA VAL A 396 -40.87 4.56 1.56
C VAL A 396 -39.48 5.12 1.82
N PHE A 397 -38.75 4.57 2.80
CA PHE A 397 -37.44 5.06 3.20
C PHE A 397 -36.46 3.94 3.57
N MET A 398 -35.19 4.12 3.24
CA MET A 398 -34.09 3.21 3.56
C MET A 398 -33.16 3.84 4.58
N ASP A 399 -32.66 3.00 5.50
CA ASP A 399 -31.53 3.32 6.37
C ASP A 399 -30.24 3.38 5.53
N ILE A 400 -29.57 4.53 5.55
CA ILE A 400 -28.28 4.76 4.86
C ILE A 400 -27.17 5.11 5.85
N ASN A 401 -27.35 4.83 7.13
CA ASN A 401 -26.42 5.24 8.17
C ASN A 401 -25.04 4.61 7.97
N GLU A 402 -24.98 3.31 7.66
CA GLU A 402 -23.72 2.61 7.33
C GLU A 402 -23.07 3.17 6.07
N TRP A 403 -23.86 3.53 5.05
CA TRP A 403 -23.34 4.06 3.79
C TRP A 403 -22.74 5.47 3.97
N LYS A 404 -23.39 6.33 4.76
CA LYS A 404 -22.87 7.65 5.13
C LYS A 404 -21.64 7.56 6.04
N LEU A 405 -21.60 6.61 6.96
CA LEU A 405 -20.40 6.35 7.77
C LEU A 405 -19.23 5.85 6.92
N VAL A 406 -19.48 5.01 5.92
CA VAL A 406 -18.44 4.54 4.97
C VAL A 406 -17.97 5.67 4.05
N GLU A 407 -18.88 6.53 3.57
CA GLU A 407 -18.53 7.72 2.79
C GLU A 407 -17.63 8.67 3.59
N GLN A 408 -17.99 9.00 4.84
CA GLN A 408 -17.16 9.80 5.74
C GLN A 408 -15.80 9.16 6.03
N ARG A 409 -15.76 7.83 6.21
CA ARG A 409 -14.50 7.10 6.42
C ARG A 409 -13.61 7.11 5.18
N SER A 410 -14.21 7.08 3.99
CA SER A 410 -13.52 7.19 2.71
C SER A 410 -12.96 8.60 2.49
N GLU A 411 -13.68 9.64 2.89
CA GLU A 411 -13.17 11.03 2.88
C GLU A 411 -11.99 11.21 3.85
N LEU A 412 -12.08 10.62 5.05
CA LEU A 412 -10.99 10.64 6.05
C LEU A 412 -9.73 9.90 5.57
N LEU A 413 -9.92 8.78 4.86
CA LEU A 413 -8.83 8.04 4.20
C LEU A 413 -8.22 8.84 3.03
N ALA A 414 -9.05 9.57 2.27
CA ALA A 414 -8.56 10.46 1.22
C ALA A 414 -7.73 11.61 1.81
N GLU A 415 -8.17 12.23 2.91
CA GLU A 415 -7.39 13.22 3.66
C GLU A 415 -6.07 12.63 4.20
N GLN A 416 -6.06 11.39 4.69
CA GLN A 416 -4.81 10.73 5.11
C GLN A 416 -3.84 10.48 3.95
N VAL A 417 -4.35 10.09 2.77
CA VAL A 417 -3.53 9.94 1.56
C VAL A 417 -3.02 11.31 1.11
N GLU A 418 -3.80 12.37 1.25
CA GLU A 418 -3.41 13.74 0.91
C GLU A 418 -2.33 14.27 1.86
N VAL A 419 -2.43 14.00 3.16
CA VAL A 419 -1.36 14.27 4.14
C VAL A 419 -0.11 13.45 3.83
N SER A 420 -0.25 12.18 3.46
CA SER A 420 0.90 11.33 3.07
C SER A 420 1.56 11.82 1.77
N ASN A 421 0.79 12.33 0.81
CA ASN A 421 1.29 12.97 -0.41
C ASN A 421 1.94 14.32 -0.11
N GLN A 422 1.42 15.10 0.83
CA GLN A 422 2.06 16.33 1.30
C GLN A 422 3.41 16.06 1.96
N ILE A 423 3.54 14.99 2.76
CA ILE A 423 4.82 14.58 3.34
C ILE A 423 5.83 14.18 2.25
N LEU A 424 5.38 13.45 1.23
CA LEU A 424 6.22 13.11 0.07
C LEU A 424 6.64 14.38 -0.70
N HIS A 425 5.71 15.31 -0.93
CA HIS A 425 5.98 16.58 -1.59
C HIS A 425 6.95 17.46 -0.80
N LEU A 426 6.79 17.58 0.53
CA LEU A 426 7.72 18.25 1.44
C LEU A 426 9.10 17.59 1.45
N ALA A 427 9.16 16.25 1.46
CA ALA A 427 10.42 15.52 1.44
C ALA A 427 11.19 15.72 0.13
N LEU A 428 10.47 15.86 -0.97
CA LEU A 428 11.05 16.08 -2.28
C LEU A 428 11.21 17.57 -2.60
N GLU A 429 10.60 18.52 -1.90
CA GLU A 429 10.42 19.94 -2.33
C GLU A 429 11.72 20.68 -2.72
N HIS A 430 12.87 20.20 -2.23
CA HIS A 430 14.20 20.74 -2.51
C HIS A 430 15.12 19.81 -3.31
N THR A 431 14.58 18.75 -3.91
CA THR A 431 15.33 17.80 -4.75
C THR A 431 15.05 18.01 -6.24
N THR A 432 16.00 17.64 -7.10
CA THR A 432 15.75 17.50 -8.55
C THR A 432 15.01 16.19 -8.89
N THR A 433 14.96 15.27 -7.93
CA THR A 433 14.25 13.99 -8.03
C THR A 433 12.74 14.19 -8.07
N CYS A 434 12.09 13.59 -9.07
CA CYS A 434 10.64 13.59 -9.23
C CYS A 434 10.11 12.18 -9.52
N GLU A 435 8.87 11.94 -9.14
CA GLU A 435 8.18 10.67 -9.34
C GLU A 435 7.19 10.68 -10.51
N PHE A 436 6.84 9.50 -10.99
CA PHE A 436 5.72 9.28 -11.90
C PHE A 436 5.16 7.86 -11.76
N TYR A 437 3.95 7.63 -12.27
CA TYR A 437 3.25 6.36 -12.12
C TYR A 437 2.94 5.76 -13.48
N TYR A 438 3.39 4.53 -13.70
CA TYR A 438 3.22 3.78 -14.93
C TYR A 438 2.35 2.54 -14.69
N TYR A 439 1.38 2.33 -15.58
CA TYR A 439 0.43 1.22 -15.60
C TYR A 439 0.70 0.35 -16.84
N PRO A 440 1.52 -0.72 -16.72
CA PRO A 440 1.99 -1.51 -17.87
C PRO A 440 0.86 -2.14 -18.68
N GLN A 441 -0.23 -2.55 -18.03
CA GLN A 441 -1.36 -3.22 -18.69
C GLN A 441 -2.10 -2.33 -19.68
N THR A 442 -2.16 -1.03 -19.41
CA THR A 442 -2.88 -0.06 -20.24
C THR A 442 -1.92 0.83 -21.04
N GLY A 443 -0.61 0.74 -20.81
CA GLY A 443 0.38 1.66 -21.36
C GLY A 443 0.25 3.10 -20.84
N ILE A 444 -0.55 3.32 -19.79
CA ILE A 444 -0.84 4.67 -19.28
C ILE A 444 0.25 5.06 -18.29
N CYS A 445 0.71 6.30 -18.39
CA CYS A 445 1.58 6.91 -17.41
C CYS A 445 1.04 8.26 -16.97
N THR A 446 1.07 8.52 -15.67
CA THR A 446 0.63 9.77 -15.06
C THR A 446 1.79 10.44 -14.36
N MET A 447 2.02 11.70 -14.72
CA MET A 447 3.08 12.54 -14.18
C MET A 447 2.45 13.58 -13.24
N PRO A 448 2.88 13.65 -11.97
CA PRO A 448 2.51 14.72 -11.05
C PRO A 448 2.84 16.12 -11.61
N GLU A 449 2.10 17.15 -11.17
CA GLU A 449 2.26 18.53 -11.67
C GLU A 449 3.69 19.05 -11.51
N ARG A 450 4.36 18.68 -10.41
CA ARG A 450 5.75 19.05 -10.18
C ARG A 450 6.70 18.42 -11.19
N THR A 451 6.54 17.14 -11.49
CA THR A 451 7.32 16.43 -12.51
C THR A 451 7.14 17.10 -13.88
N CYS A 452 5.90 17.47 -14.21
CA CYS A 452 5.58 18.24 -15.41
C CYS A 452 6.25 19.63 -15.42
N ALA A 453 6.27 20.33 -14.28
CA ALA A 453 6.88 21.65 -14.17
C ALA A 453 8.41 21.61 -14.36
N ILE A 454 9.07 20.61 -13.78
CA ILE A 454 10.53 20.47 -13.82
C ILE A 454 11.01 19.94 -15.17
N TYR A 455 10.38 18.89 -15.70
CA TYR A 455 10.82 18.22 -16.93
C TYR A 455 10.07 18.66 -18.19
N HIS A 456 9.16 19.63 -18.05
CA HIS A 456 8.35 20.17 -19.15
C HIS A 456 7.59 19.10 -19.94
N CYS A 457 7.08 18.08 -19.24
CA CYS A 457 6.34 16.96 -19.82
C CYS A 457 4.84 17.08 -19.54
N ARG A 458 4.03 16.27 -20.25
CA ARG A 458 2.58 16.20 -20.04
C ARG A 458 2.25 15.43 -18.77
N ASN A 459 1.13 15.76 -18.14
CA ASN A 459 0.62 15.06 -16.96
C ASN A 459 0.13 13.64 -17.23
N ARG A 460 -0.06 13.27 -18.50
CA ARG A 460 -0.54 11.95 -18.89
C ARG A 460 -0.05 11.53 -20.27
N TYR A 461 0.43 10.30 -20.35
CA TYR A 461 0.80 9.58 -21.57
C TYR A 461 -0.03 8.30 -21.67
N THR A 462 -0.48 7.94 -22.86
CA THR A 462 -1.38 6.77 -23.08
C THR A 462 -0.69 5.60 -23.77
N ASP A 463 0.54 5.80 -24.24
CA ASP A 463 1.35 4.81 -24.95
C ASP A 463 2.79 4.89 -24.45
N MET A 464 3.05 4.50 -23.21
CA MET A 464 4.40 4.42 -22.66
C MET A 464 5.05 3.08 -22.99
N PRO A 465 6.34 3.05 -23.40
CA PRO A 465 7.29 4.18 -23.43
C PRO A 465 7.26 5.08 -24.69
N GLY A 466 6.57 4.68 -25.77
CA GLY A 466 6.69 5.31 -27.10
C GLY A 466 6.36 6.80 -27.16
N SER A 467 5.22 7.18 -26.61
CA SER A 467 4.70 8.56 -26.65
C SER A 467 5.59 9.57 -25.91
N PHE A 468 6.25 9.17 -24.82
CA PHE A 468 7.21 10.02 -24.12
C PHE A 468 8.57 10.02 -24.85
N ALA A 469 9.03 8.87 -25.33
CA ALA A 469 10.31 8.78 -26.02
C ALA A 469 10.39 9.63 -27.31
N LEU A 470 9.28 9.79 -28.02
CA LEU A 470 9.19 10.66 -29.20
C LEU A 470 9.20 12.15 -28.85
N GLU A 471 8.67 12.51 -27.68
CA GLU A 471 8.49 13.90 -27.26
C GLU A 471 9.68 14.42 -26.44
N ALA A 472 10.24 13.59 -25.55
CA ALA A 472 11.11 14.02 -24.47
C ALA A 472 12.51 13.37 -24.49
N VAL A 473 12.75 12.34 -25.31
CA VAL A 473 14.02 11.59 -25.33
C VAL A 473 14.76 11.77 -26.67
N ASP A 474 16.05 12.09 -26.60
CA ASP A 474 16.94 12.22 -27.75
C ASP A 474 17.08 10.90 -28.54
N GLU A 475 17.19 11.01 -29.87
CA GLU A 475 17.19 9.86 -30.78
C GLU A 475 18.27 8.82 -30.45
N LYS A 476 19.46 9.26 -30.01
CA LYS A 476 20.56 8.35 -29.65
C LYS A 476 20.30 7.60 -28.35
N SER A 477 19.47 8.15 -27.46
CA SER A 477 19.17 7.59 -26.14
C SER A 477 17.93 6.69 -26.11
N ARG A 478 17.07 6.77 -27.14
CA ARG A 478 15.84 5.97 -27.25
C ARG A 478 16.04 4.46 -27.10
N PRO A 479 17.08 3.81 -27.67
CA PRO A 479 17.25 2.36 -27.53
C PRO A 479 17.37 1.91 -26.06
N ALA A 480 18.20 2.60 -25.27
CA ALA A 480 18.39 2.30 -23.86
C ALA A 480 17.12 2.59 -23.04
N PHE A 481 16.40 3.65 -23.39
CA PHE A 481 15.12 3.99 -22.77
C PHE A 481 14.06 2.90 -22.99
N TYR A 482 13.91 2.41 -24.22
CA TYR A 482 12.97 1.32 -24.51
C TYR A 482 13.36 0.01 -23.82
N GLU A 483 14.64 -0.32 -23.78
CA GLU A 483 15.13 -1.52 -23.13
C GLU A 483 14.81 -1.55 -21.62
N MET A 484 14.87 -0.40 -20.94
CA MET A 484 14.47 -0.29 -19.53
C MET A 484 13.01 -0.70 -19.30
N TYR A 485 12.08 -0.22 -20.13
CA TYR A 485 10.67 -0.58 -20.03
C TYR A 485 10.44 -2.05 -20.38
N GLU A 486 11.11 -2.57 -21.42
CA GLU A 486 11.03 -3.98 -21.80
C GLU A 486 11.45 -4.92 -20.65
N ARG A 487 12.49 -4.56 -19.90
CA ARG A 487 12.95 -5.32 -18.72
C ARG A 487 11.85 -5.44 -17.65
N ILE A 488 11.12 -4.36 -17.38
CA ILE A 488 9.97 -4.39 -16.47
C ILE A 488 8.86 -5.31 -16.99
N HIS A 489 8.54 -5.24 -18.29
CA HIS A 489 7.52 -6.12 -18.89
C HIS A 489 7.93 -7.60 -18.89
N ARG A 490 9.24 -7.90 -18.92
CA ARG A 490 9.79 -9.26 -18.78
C ARG A 490 9.78 -9.78 -17.34
N GLY A 491 9.36 -8.98 -16.38
CA GLY A 491 9.19 -9.37 -14.98
C GLY A 491 10.33 -8.95 -14.06
N GLU A 492 11.25 -8.10 -14.50
CA GLU A 492 12.22 -7.50 -13.59
C GLU A 492 11.53 -6.54 -12.62
N ARG A 493 11.95 -6.58 -11.34
CA ARG A 493 11.35 -5.72 -10.30
C ARG A 493 11.80 -4.26 -10.41
N THR A 494 12.99 -4.02 -10.96
CA THR A 494 13.61 -2.70 -11.08
C THR A 494 14.43 -2.60 -12.36
N ALA A 495 14.35 -1.46 -13.05
CA ALA A 495 15.17 -1.17 -14.22
C ALA A 495 15.52 0.32 -14.26
N SER A 496 16.70 0.67 -14.75
CA SER A 496 17.15 2.07 -14.83
C SER A 496 17.88 2.36 -16.12
N CYS A 497 17.81 3.60 -16.60
CA CYS A 497 18.62 4.08 -17.72
C CYS A 497 19.01 5.56 -17.54
N GLU A 498 20.09 5.96 -18.20
CA GLU A 498 20.44 7.36 -18.38
C GLU A 498 20.13 7.75 -19.83
N PHE A 499 19.45 8.87 -20.03
CA PHE A 499 19.09 9.35 -21.36
C PHE A 499 19.22 10.87 -21.45
N ARG A 500 19.43 11.36 -22.66
CA ARG A 500 19.46 12.79 -22.94
C ARG A 500 18.07 13.28 -23.36
N GLY A 501 17.67 14.45 -22.86
CA GLY A 501 16.40 15.09 -23.22
C GLY A 501 16.33 15.50 -24.69
N TRP A 502 15.12 15.68 -25.21
CA TRP A 502 14.82 15.93 -26.65
C TRP A 502 15.52 17.15 -27.27
N ASN A 503 15.88 18.14 -26.49
CA ASN A 503 16.60 19.35 -26.93
C ASN A 503 18.11 19.28 -26.68
N GLY A 504 18.61 18.16 -26.13
CA GLY A 504 19.99 18.00 -25.70
C GLY A 504 20.38 18.80 -24.45
N ALA A 505 19.44 19.51 -23.81
CA ALA A 505 19.71 20.46 -22.75
C ALA A 505 19.90 19.83 -21.37
N PHE A 506 19.34 18.64 -21.13
CA PHE A 506 19.50 17.95 -19.86
C PHE A 506 19.78 16.46 -20.02
N TRP A 507 20.52 15.91 -19.06
CA TRP A 507 20.70 14.47 -18.87
C TRP A 507 19.79 14.02 -17.74
N CYS A 508 19.00 12.98 -18.00
CA CYS A 508 18.15 12.37 -17.00
C CYS A 508 18.65 10.97 -16.65
N ARG A 509 18.52 10.61 -15.37
CA ARG A 509 18.51 9.22 -14.92
C ARG A 509 17.09 8.87 -14.54
N GLU A 510 16.59 7.76 -15.08
CA GLU A 510 15.27 7.24 -14.74
C GLU A 510 15.39 5.84 -14.16
N THR A 511 14.61 5.56 -13.12
CA THR A 511 14.53 4.26 -12.44
C THR A 511 13.08 3.87 -12.23
N LEU A 512 12.70 2.70 -12.76
CA LEU A 512 11.39 2.09 -12.62
C LEU A 512 11.41 1.02 -11.52
N SER A 513 10.39 0.99 -10.67
CA SER A 513 10.21 -0.01 -9.60
C SER A 513 8.77 -0.54 -9.59
N VAL A 514 8.61 -1.87 -9.66
CA VAL A 514 7.30 -2.52 -9.60
C VAL A 514 6.77 -2.50 -8.16
N VAL A 515 5.62 -1.88 -7.95
CA VAL A 515 4.95 -1.77 -6.63
C VAL A 515 3.88 -2.83 -6.46
N ARG A 516 3.17 -3.16 -7.54
CA ARG A 516 2.11 -4.15 -7.53
C ARG A 516 2.25 -5.09 -8.72
N SER A 517 2.11 -6.38 -8.45
CA SER A 517 2.09 -7.44 -9.47
C SER A 517 0.78 -8.22 -9.37
N SER A 518 0.33 -8.78 -10.50
CA SER A 518 -0.78 -9.74 -10.52
C SER A 518 -0.37 -11.07 -9.87
N GLU A 519 -1.35 -11.94 -9.62
CA GLU A 519 -1.11 -13.32 -9.16
C GLU A 519 -0.23 -14.14 -10.13
N SER A 520 -0.23 -13.77 -11.43
CA SER A 520 0.64 -14.35 -12.46
C SER A 520 2.06 -13.74 -12.52
N GLY A 521 2.37 -12.78 -11.66
CA GLY A 521 3.66 -12.09 -11.60
C GLY A 521 3.82 -10.91 -12.58
N ALA A 522 2.80 -10.59 -13.37
CA ALA A 522 2.85 -9.46 -14.30
C ALA A 522 2.73 -8.11 -13.57
N PRO A 523 3.53 -7.08 -13.92
CA PRO A 523 3.48 -5.80 -13.24
C PRO A 523 2.16 -5.06 -13.51
N GLN A 524 1.50 -4.57 -12.46
CA GLN A 524 0.24 -3.82 -12.49
C GLN A 524 0.46 -2.33 -12.25
N LEU A 525 1.36 -1.98 -11.32
CA LEU A 525 1.72 -0.60 -10.99
C LEU A 525 3.23 -0.50 -10.83
N VAL A 526 3.81 0.48 -11.52
CA VAL A 526 5.24 0.79 -11.52
C VAL A 526 5.39 2.26 -11.12
N ILE A 527 6.24 2.53 -10.12
CA ILE A 527 6.65 3.90 -9.81
C ILE A 527 7.97 4.14 -10.51
N GLY A 528 8.03 5.23 -11.26
CA GLY A 528 9.25 5.73 -11.85
C GLY A 528 9.79 6.93 -11.08
N ILE A 529 11.11 7.01 -10.97
CA ILE A 529 11.82 8.15 -10.42
C ILE A 529 12.70 8.70 -11.54
N VAL A 530 12.64 10.00 -11.76
CA VAL A 530 13.49 10.74 -12.71
C VAL A 530 14.33 11.77 -11.96
N GLU A 531 15.61 11.85 -12.31
CA GLU A 531 16.61 12.73 -11.71
C GLU A 531 17.37 13.46 -12.82
N ASP A 532 17.55 14.78 -12.67
CA ASP A 532 18.42 15.57 -13.56
C ASP A 532 19.89 15.43 -13.11
N ILE A 533 20.70 14.83 -13.98
CA ILE A 533 22.13 14.56 -13.78
C ILE A 533 23.02 15.40 -14.71
N THR A 534 22.48 16.48 -15.28
CA THR A 534 23.19 17.33 -16.27
C THR A 534 24.50 17.87 -15.72
N ARG A 535 24.47 18.48 -14.54
CA ARG A 535 25.66 19.04 -13.89
C ARG A 535 26.72 17.97 -13.60
N GLN A 536 26.29 16.76 -13.26
CA GLN A 536 27.20 15.62 -13.06
C GLN A 536 27.92 15.26 -14.37
N LYS A 537 27.17 15.18 -15.47
CA LYS A 537 27.72 14.87 -16.80
C LYS A 537 28.61 15.98 -17.35
N GLU A 538 28.25 17.25 -17.14
CA GLU A 538 29.08 18.41 -17.50
C GLU A 538 30.40 18.40 -16.72
N MET A 539 30.37 18.18 -15.41
CA MET A 539 31.58 18.06 -14.60
C MET A 539 32.44 16.86 -14.99
N GLU A 540 31.84 15.73 -15.35
CA GLU A 540 32.56 14.55 -15.85
C GLU A 540 33.29 14.86 -17.16
N GLN A 541 32.62 15.58 -18.08
CA GLN A 541 33.22 16.01 -19.34
C GLN A 541 34.32 17.06 -19.15
N GLU A 542 34.10 18.08 -18.33
CA GLU A 542 35.10 19.09 -18.00
C GLU A 542 36.34 18.47 -17.32
N LEU A 543 36.12 17.47 -16.46
CA LEU A 543 37.20 16.75 -15.80
C LEU A 543 38.02 15.93 -16.80
N ASP A 544 37.38 15.28 -17.78
CA ASP A 544 38.08 14.53 -18.83
C ASP A 544 38.85 15.46 -19.79
N GLU A 545 38.27 16.61 -20.16
CA GLU A 545 38.96 17.62 -20.96
C GLU A 545 40.17 18.21 -20.20
N ALA A 546 40.02 18.55 -18.91
CA ALA A 546 41.11 19.03 -18.06
C ALA A 546 42.18 17.95 -17.82
N ARG A 547 41.79 16.66 -17.77
CA ARG A 547 42.72 15.53 -17.68
C ARG A 547 43.52 15.29 -18.94
N SER A 548 43.09 15.80 -20.10
CA SER A 548 43.78 15.61 -21.38
C SER A 548 44.85 16.68 -21.69
N ARG A 549 44.89 17.76 -20.91
CA ARG A 549 45.80 18.91 -21.11
C ARG A 549 46.90 18.99 -20.04
N ASP A 550 48.03 19.59 -20.40
CA ASP A 550 49.10 19.96 -19.48
C ASP A 550 48.70 21.24 -18.72
N ARG A 551 48.82 21.20 -17.39
CA ARG A 551 48.35 22.29 -16.51
C ARG A 551 49.16 23.58 -16.64
N LEU A 552 50.42 23.51 -17.07
CA LEU A 552 51.27 24.69 -17.19
C LEU A 552 51.10 25.36 -18.54
N THR A 553 51.11 24.58 -19.62
CA THR A 553 51.19 25.11 -20.99
C THR A 553 49.87 25.07 -21.77
N GLY A 554 48.85 24.37 -21.28
CA GLY A 554 47.55 24.25 -21.95
C GLY A 554 47.54 23.38 -23.22
N LEU A 555 48.71 22.86 -23.63
CA LEU A 555 48.88 21.87 -24.70
C LEU A 555 48.34 20.50 -24.27
N PHE A 556 48.24 19.53 -25.19
CA PHE A 556 47.91 18.17 -24.79
C PHE A 556 49.02 17.60 -23.89
N ASN A 557 48.64 16.85 -22.86
CA ASN A 557 49.63 16.07 -22.12
C ASN A 557 50.09 14.86 -22.93
N LYS A 558 51.19 14.24 -22.50
CA LYS A 558 51.80 13.10 -23.20
C LYS A 558 50.81 11.98 -23.53
N GLU A 559 49.94 11.59 -22.60
CA GLU A 559 49.05 10.44 -22.78
C GLU A 559 47.97 10.73 -23.84
N ALA A 560 47.23 11.84 -23.68
CA ALA A 560 46.19 12.23 -24.62
C ALA A 560 46.76 12.61 -26.00
N GLY A 561 47.87 13.33 -26.02
CA GLY A 561 48.54 13.75 -27.25
C GLY A 561 49.04 12.57 -28.09
N VAL A 562 49.67 11.57 -27.47
CA VAL A 562 50.16 10.39 -28.18
C VAL A 562 49.01 9.58 -28.77
N GLN A 563 47.88 9.45 -28.06
CA GLN A 563 46.68 8.79 -28.59
C GLN A 563 46.15 9.49 -29.84
N LEU A 564 46.10 10.83 -29.85
CA LEU A 564 45.68 11.61 -31.01
C LEU A 564 46.64 11.43 -32.20
N VAL A 565 47.95 11.40 -31.95
CA VAL A 565 48.97 11.14 -32.98
C VAL A 565 48.79 9.75 -33.59
N GLN A 566 48.60 8.73 -32.76
CA GLN A 566 48.37 7.35 -33.22
C GLN A 566 47.07 7.23 -34.01
N GLN A 567 45.99 7.89 -33.56
CA GLN A 567 44.72 7.92 -34.27
C GLN A 567 44.85 8.57 -35.65
N TYR A 568 45.58 9.69 -35.75
CA TYR A 568 45.87 10.33 -37.03
C TYR A 568 46.67 9.41 -37.95
N LEU A 569 47.76 8.81 -37.47
CA LEU A 569 48.60 7.92 -38.28
C LEU A 569 47.84 6.69 -38.81
N ASN A 570 46.87 6.18 -38.04
CA ASN A 570 46.02 5.05 -38.43
C ASN A 570 44.93 5.44 -39.45
N ASN A 571 44.42 6.68 -39.40
CA ASN A 571 43.25 7.11 -40.18
C ASN A 571 43.59 8.05 -41.35
N ARG A 572 44.85 8.43 -41.52
CA ARG A 572 45.26 9.40 -42.55
C ARG A 572 45.17 8.84 -43.98
N PRO A 573 44.91 9.69 -44.98
CA PRO A 573 45.04 9.37 -46.40
C PRO A 573 46.47 8.97 -46.79
N ALA A 574 46.63 8.12 -47.81
CA ALA A 574 47.94 7.61 -48.24
C ALA A 574 48.85 8.67 -48.91
N ASP A 575 48.24 9.73 -49.43
CA ASP A 575 48.89 10.90 -50.06
C ASP A 575 49.16 12.05 -49.08
N GLU A 576 48.65 11.96 -47.85
CA GLU A 576 48.90 12.94 -46.80
C GLU A 576 50.19 12.60 -46.03
N HIS A 577 51.11 13.56 -45.98
CA HIS A 577 52.36 13.44 -45.25
C HIS A 577 52.32 14.26 -43.96
N GLY A 578 52.97 13.78 -42.91
CA GLY A 578 53.13 14.51 -41.67
C GLY A 578 54.56 14.48 -41.17
N ILE A 579 54.89 15.41 -40.28
CA ILE A 579 56.20 15.54 -39.66
C ILE A 579 56.04 15.45 -38.16
N LEU A 580 56.79 14.54 -37.53
CA LEU A 580 56.95 14.51 -36.09
C LEU A 580 58.19 15.32 -35.71
N MET A 581 58.04 16.30 -34.83
CA MET A 581 59.14 17.09 -34.28
C MET A 581 59.23 16.87 -32.76
N LEU A 582 60.44 16.60 -32.27
CA LEU A 582 60.76 16.57 -30.85
C LEU A 582 61.64 17.77 -30.53
N LEU A 583 61.24 18.53 -29.52
CA LEU A 583 61.88 19.75 -29.09
C LEU A 583 62.31 19.58 -27.63
N ASP A 584 63.53 20.01 -27.32
CA ASP A 584 64.07 19.97 -25.97
C ASP A 584 64.93 21.21 -25.73
N MET A 585 64.69 21.87 -24.59
CA MET A 585 65.34 23.13 -24.24
C MET A 585 66.79 22.90 -23.81
N ASP A 586 67.72 23.64 -24.42
CA ASP A 586 69.13 23.46 -24.11
C ASP A 586 69.50 24.08 -22.75
N ASP A 587 70.19 23.29 -21.91
CA ASP A 587 70.74 23.73 -20.62
C ASP A 587 69.67 24.32 -19.66
N PHE A 588 68.41 23.90 -19.80
CA PHE A 588 67.26 24.44 -19.09
C PHE A 588 67.33 24.21 -17.58
N GLU A 589 67.93 23.11 -17.12
CA GLU A 589 68.18 22.86 -15.70
C GLU A 589 69.04 23.97 -15.07
N SER A 590 70.03 24.49 -15.80
CA SER A 590 70.84 25.63 -15.34
C SER A 590 70.04 26.93 -15.30
N ILE A 591 69.09 27.14 -16.21
CA ILE A 591 68.18 28.29 -16.18
C ILE A 591 67.28 28.21 -14.94
N ASN A 592 66.74 27.02 -14.69
CA ASN A 592 65.87 26.75 -13.56
C ASN A 592 66.58 26.93 -12.21
N GLN A 593 67.82 26.47 -12.09
CA GLN A 593 68.66 26.65 -10.89
C GLN A 593 69.08 28.12 -10.67
N LYS A 594 69.30 28.89 -11.73
CA LYS A 594 69.79 30.28 -11.63
C LYS A 594 68.67 31.30 -11.38
N GLU A 595 67.53 31.17 -12.04
CA GLU A 595 66.45 32.16 -11.99
C GLU A 595 65.19 31.66 -11.26
N GLY A 596 65.12 30.36 -10.93
CA GLY A 596 64.04 29.74 -10.17
C GLY A 596 62.87 29.20 -11.03
N ASN A 597 62.11 28.26 -10.45
CA ASN A 597 61.02 27.52 -11.12
C ASN A 597 59.97 28.42 -11.78
N THR A 598 59.57 29.53 -11.15
CA THR A 598 58.57 30.43 -11.74
C THR A 598 59.07 31.11 -13.02
N PHE A 599 60.35 31.45 -13.10
CA PHE A 599 60.92 32.04 -14.31
C PHE A 599 61.02 30.99 -15.43
N ALA A 600 61.42 29.77 -15.08
CA ALA A 600 61.44 28.64 -16.00
C ALA A 600 60.03 28.30 -16.54
N ASP A 601 59.02 28.30 -15.68
CA ASP A 601 57.62 28.04 -16.04
C ASP A 601 57.07 29.06 -17.04
N VAL A 602 57.40 30.34 -16.87
CA VAL A 602 57.04 31.40 -17.84
C VAL A 602 57.71 31.16 -19.19
N ILE A 603 58.97 30.73 -19.24
CA ILE A 603 59.64 30.39 -20.50
C ILE A 603 58.95 29.21 -21.19
N LEU A 604 58.51 28.18 -20.44
CA LEU A 604 57.79 27.04 -21.01
C LEU A 604 56.40 27.44 -21.54
N GLN A 605 55.73 28.40 -20.90
CA GLN A 605 54.46 28.96 -21.37
C GLN A 605 54.65 29.77 -22.66
N GLU A 606 55.65 30.66 -22.72
CA GLU A 606 55.97 31.43 -23.93
C GLU A 606 56.38 30.52 -25.11
N VAL A 607 57.11 29.44 -24.84
CA VAL A 607 57.42 28.43 -25.85
C VAL A 607 56.14 27.74 -26.33
N ALA A 608 55.22 27.37 -25.43
CA ALA A 608 53.97 26.75 -25.82
C ALA A 608 53.07 27.68 -26.67
N ASP A 609 52.96 28.95 -26.31
CA ASP A 609 52.21 29.95 -27.07
C ASP A 609 52.82 30.19 -28.47
N LEU A 610 54.14 30.19 -28.55
CA LEU A 610 54.87 30.23 -29.83
C LEU A 610 54.56 29.00 -30.68
N LEU A 611 54.55 27.81 -30.09
CA LEU A 611 54.21 26.58 -30.80
C LEU A 611 52.76 26.60 -31.33
N LEU A 612 51.81 27.11 -30.55
CA LEU A 612 50.42 27.29 -31.00
C LEU A 612 50.30 28.32 -32.13
N THR A 613 51.16 29.34 -32.16
CA THR A 613 51.13 30.40 -33.17
C THR A 613 51.80 29.97 -34.49
N GLU A 614 52.87 29.19 -34.42
CA GLU A 614 53.65 28.76 -35.60
C GLU A 614 53.13 27.47 -36.24
N THR A 615 52.13 26.80 -35.65
CA THR A 615 51.52 25.56 -36.17
C THR A 615 50.04 25.76 -36.51
N GLY A 616 49.48 24.89 -37.35
CA GLY A 616 48.08 24.97 -37.76
C GLY A 616 47.11 24.55 -36.65
N THR A 617 45.85 25.01 -36.73
CA THR A 617 44.79 24.66 -35.74
C THR A 617 44.48 23.17 -35.68
N ASP A 618 44.81 22.42 -36.73
CA ASP A 618 44.61 20.98 -36.80
C ASP A 618 45.86 20.17 -36.41
N ASP A 619 47.00 20.83 -36.19
CA ASP A 619 48.25 20.16 -35.75
C ASP A 619 48.15 19.74 -34.29
N ILE A 620 48.98 18.77 -33.88
CA ILE A 620 48.94 18.22 -32.52
C ILE A 620 50.18 18.68 -31.76
N GLN A 621 49.97 19.52 -30.74
CA GLN A 621 51.03 20.05 -29.88
C GLN A 621 50.94 19.43 -28.48
N ILE A 622 52.06 18.89 -28.01
CA ILE A 622 52.11 18.02 -26.84
C ILE A 622 53.27 18.46 -25.95
N ARG A 623 53.04 18.55 -24.64
CA ARG A 623 54.13 18.63 -23.66
C ARG A 623 54.42 17.23 -23.12
N LEU A 624 55.65 16.76 -23.31
CA LEU A 624 56.06 15.41 -22.89
C LEU A 624 56.39 15.33 -21.40
N GLY A 625 56.69 16.48 -20.79
CA GLY A 625 57.05 16.65 -19.39
C GLY A 625 58.35 17.45 -19.27
N GLY A 626 58.56 18.15 -18.15
CA GLY A 626 59.74 19.00 -17.97
C GLY A 626 59.84 20.09 -19.04
N ASP A 627 60.93 20.07 -19.80
CA ASP A 627 61.32 21.00 -20.86
C ASP A 627 61.23 20.38 -22.28
N GLU A 628 60.55 19.25 -22.42
CA GLU A 628 60.37 18.54 -23.69
C GLU A 628 58.97 18.77 -24.30
N PHE A 629 58.94 19.03 -25.60
CA PHE A 629 57.72 19.19 -26.40
C PHE A 629 57.74 18.27 -27.63
N MET A 630 56.55 17.92 -28.12
CA MET A 630 56.35 17.16 -29.34
C MET A 630 55.28 17.81 -30.20
N LEU A 631 55.55 17.90 -31.49
CA LEU A 631 54.63 18.41 -32.50
C LEU A 631 54.39 17.35 -33.57
N LEU A 632 53.15 17.20 -34.00
CA LEU A 632 52.82 16.54 -35.25
C LEU A 632 52.18 17.54 -36.20
N LEU A 633 52.93 17.92 -37.24
CA LEU A 633 52.43 18.78 -38.31
C LEU A 633 51.76 17.91 -39.37
N LYS A 634 50.45 18.09 -39.56
CA LYS A 634 49.64 17.37 -40.54
C LYS A 634 49.77 18.06 -41.91
N GLY A 635 49.80 17.27 -42.98
CA GLY A 635 49.96 17.80 -44.35
C GLY A 635 51.33 18.46 -44.65
N CYS A 636 52.30 18.40 -43.73
CA CYS A 636 53.64 18.97 -43.92
C CYS A 636 54.59 17.94 -44.53
N ASP A 637 55.35 18.34 -45.56
CA ASP A 637 56.40 17.53 -46.16
C ASP A 637 57.80 17.89 -45.60
N LYS A 638 58.83 17.16 -46.05
CA LYS A 638 60.21 17.39 -45.61
C LYS A 638 60.71 18.82 -45.94
N ALA A 639 60.28 19.39 -47.07
CA ALA A 639 60.71 20.73 -47.49
C ALA A 639 60.09 21.81 -46.59
N GLY A 640 58.82 21.65 -46.18
CA GLY A 640 58.16 22.49 -45.19
C GLY A 640 58.81 22.38 -43.80
N ALA A 641 59.15 21.15 -43.36
CA ALA A 641 59.84 20.93 -42.09
C ALA A 641 61.20 21.65 -42.01
N ALA A 642 61.96 21.65 -43.11
CA ALA A 642 63.26 22.30 -43.19
C ALA A 642 63.18 23.84 -43.08
N VAL A 643 61.99 24.43 -43.20
CA VAL A 643 61.74 25.86 -42.98
C VAL A 643 61.16 26.11 -41.58
N ILE A 644 60.18 25.31 -41.16
CA ILE A 644 59.45 25.50 -39.89
C ILE A 644 60.35 25.18 -38.69
N GLY A 645 61.10 24.08 -38.72
CA GLY A 645 61.97 23.68 -37.61
C GLY A 645 63.01 24.74 -37.23
N PRO A 646 63.87 25.19 -38.18
CA PRO A 646 64.84 26.25 -37.89
C PRO A 646 64.21 27.59 -37.51
N ARG A 647 63.01 27.90 -38.03
CA ARG A 647 62.25 29.10 -37.65
C ARG A 647 61.84 29.04 -36.17
N ILE A 648 61.24 27.93 -35.72
CA ILE A 648 60.84 27.74 -34.32
C ILE A 648 62.07 27.86 -33.41
N ALA A 649 63.17 27.19 -33.75
CA ALA A 649 64.42 27.29 -32.98
C ALA A 649 64.95 28.74 -32.89
N GLY A 650 64.89 29.50 -33.99
CA GLY A 650 65.27 30.91 -34.02
C GLY A 650 64.34 31.83 -33.23
N LEU A 651 63.03 31.56 -33.23
CA LEU A 651 62.06 32.34 -32.44
C LEU A 651 62.24 32.11 -30.93
N VAL A 652 62.46 30.86 -30.51
CA VAL A 652 62.74 30.53 -29.10
C VAL A 652 64.02 31.23 -28.60
N GLN A 653 65.05 31.33 -29.44
CA GLN A 653 66.27 32.07 -29.10
C GLN A 653 66.05 33.58 -28.87
N ASN A 654 64.98 34.13 -29.43
CA ASN A 654 64.68 35.56 -29.36
C ASN A 654 63.69 35.93 -28.23
N ILE A 655 63.19 34.97 -27.45
CA ILE A 655 62.24 35.22 -26.35
C ILE A 655 62.80 36.26 -25.35
N LEU A 656 64.12 36.29 -25.11
CA LEU A 656 64.78 37.20 -24.15
C LEU A 656 65.82 38.13 -24.79
N ALA A 657 65.55 38.69 -25.98
CA ALA A 657 66.53 39.45 -26.76
C ALA A 657 67.06 40.78 -26.14
N ASN A 658 66.52 41.27 -25.02
CA ASN A 658 66.85 42.58 -24.44
C ASN A 658 66.89 42.59 -22.90
N THR A 659 67.78 41.81 -22.29
CA THR A 659 68.00 41.87 -20.84
C THR A 659 69.48 42.13 -20.50
N GLU A 660 69.74 42.99 -19.52
CA GLU A 660 71.09 43.26 -18.97
C GLU A 660 71.72 42.02 -18.29
N ARG A 661 70.96 40.92 -18.17
CA ARG A 661 71.37 39.63 -17.62
C ARG A 661 71.78 38.69 -18.75
N ASN A 662 72.94 38.05 -18.62
CA ASN A 662 73.54 37.12 -19.60
C ASN A 662 72.81 35.76 -19.71
N ILE A 663 71.47 35.75 -19.81
CA ILE A 663 70.65 34.53 -19.90
C ILE A 663 70.36 34.25 -21.38
N ARG A 664 70.69 33.05 -21.86
CA ARG A 664 70.37 32.59 -23.22
C ARG A 664 69.40 31.41 -23.14
N VAL A 665 68.32 31.49 -23.91
CA VAL A 665 67.34 30.41 -24.08
C VAL A 665 67.54 29.85 -25.48
N SER A 666 67.60 28.53 -25.64
CA SER A 666 67.61 27.89 -26.96
C SER A 666 66.94 26.53 -26.89
N VAL A 667 66.53 26.00 -28.05
CA VAL A 667 65.88 24.70 -28.17
C VAL A 667 66.54 23.92 -29.30
N SER A 668 66.81 22.65 -29.04
CA SER A 668 67.27 21.69 -30.04
C SER A 668 66.06 20.93 -30.59
N ILE A 669 65.99 20.73 -31.90
CA ILE A 669 64.82 20.12 -32.56
C ILE A 669 65.25 18.95 -33.48
N GLY A 670 64.70 17.77 -33.22
CA GLY A 670 64.84 16.59 -34.09
C GLY A 670 63.54 16.27 -34.82
N MET A 671 63.60 16.09 -36.13
CA MET A 671 62.40 15.92 -36.96
C MET A 671 62.45 14.63 -37.77
N CYS A 672 61.31 13.96 -37.95
CA CYS A 672 61.19 12.81 -38.85
C CYS A 672 59.91 12.90 -39.69
N SER A 673 60.04 12.65 -40.99
CA SER A 673 58.92 12.61 -41.93
C SER A 673 58.28 11.25 -41.99
N THR A 674 56.95 11.24 -42.08
CA THR A 674 56.18 10.00 -42.30
C THR A 674 56.45 9.33 -43.65
N GLN A 675 57.17 10.02 -44.55
CA GLN A 675 57.69 9.45 -45.79
C GLN A 675 58.83 8.45 -45.54
N VAL A 676 59.46 8.49 -44.37
CA VAL A 676 60.49 7.54 -43.94
C VAL A 676 59.86 6.32 -43.30
N THR A 677 58.90 6.52 -42.41
CA THR A 677 58.15 5.45 -41.75
C THR A 677 56.76 5.93 -41.33
N GLY A 678 55.75 5.07 -41.46
CA GLY A 678 54.37 5.37 -41.09
C GLY A 678 53.98 4.97 -39.66
N GLU A 679 54.86 4.24 -38.97
CA GLU A 679 54.60 3.78 -37.60
C GLU A 679 55.07 4.81 -36.57
N TYR A 680 54.22 5.10 -35.58
CA TYR A 680 54.51 6.06 -34.51
C TYR A 680 55.85 5.78 -33.81
N ASN A 681 56.09 4.55 -33.39
CA ASN A 681 57.30 4.18 -32.65
C ASN A 681 58.57 4.37 -33.48
N ALA A 682 58.52 4.10 -34.79
CA ALA A 682 59.64 4.29 -35.68
C ALA A 682 59.87 5.79 -35.98
N LEU A 683 58.80 6.56 -36.15
CA LEU A 683 58.87 8.02 -36.33
C LEU A 683 59.51 8.70 -35.12
N TYR A 684 59.06 8.33 -33.92
CA TYR A 684 59.57 8.87 -32.66
C TYR A 684 61.07 8.58 -32.50
N ARG A 685 61.51 7.32 -32.69
CA ARG A 685 62.93 6.95 -32.58
C ARG A 685 63.82 7.71 -33.57
N CYS A 686 63.35 7.89 -34.80
CA CYS A 686 64.09 8.64 -35.82
C CYS A 686 64.21 10.14 -35.45
N ALA A 687 63.13 10.74 -34.96
CA ALA A 687 63.15 12.13 -34.48
C ALA A 687 64.06 12.28 -33.25
N GLU A 688 64.00 11.35 -32.30
CA GLU A 688 64.81 11.32 -31.08
C GLU A 688 66.30 11.16 -31.39
N SER A 689 66.65 10.23 -32.28
CA SER A 689 68.04 10.07 -32.74
C SER A 689 68.57 11.33 -33.42
N THR A 690 67.71 12.05 -34.14
CA THR A 690 68.08 13.32 -34.79
C THR A 690 68.25 14.44 -33.76
N LEU A 691 67.37 14.50 -32.76
CA LEU A 691 67.45 15.46 -31.65
C LEU A 691 68.76 15.30 -30.88
N ARG A 692 69.16 14.06 -30.58
CA ARG A 692 70.44 13.76 -29.91
C ARG A 692 71.64 14.24 -30.73
N TYR A 693 71.63 14.01 -32.04
CA TYR A 693 72.68 14.50 -32.94
C TYR A 693 72.81 16.03 -32.90
N VAL A 694 71.67 16.74 -32.94
CA VAL A 694 71.62 18.21 -32.86
C VAL A 694 72.20 18.71 -31.54
N LYS A 695 71.82 18.10 -30.40
CA LYS A 695 72.37 18.46 -29.09
C LYS A 695 73.89 18.30 -28.99
N GLU A 696 74.47 17.34 -29.71
CA GLU A 696 75.91 17.06 -29.71
C GLU A 696 76.72 17.93 -30.69
N HIS A 697 76.12 18.35 -31.82
CA HIS A 697 76.86 18.98 -32.94
C HIS A 697 76.39 20.40 -33.30
N GLY A 698 75.31 20.90 -32.67
CA GLY A 698 74.75 22.22 -32.95
C GLY A 698 73.53 22.55 -32.09
N LYS A 699 73.74 22.74 -30.77
CA LYS A 699 72.68 23.18 -29.84
C LYS A 699 71.95 24.43 -30.35
N GLY A 700 70.65 24.50 -30.12
CA GLY A 700 69.81 25.61 -30.56
C GLY A 700 69.45 25.57 -32.05
N GLN A 701 69.59 24.42 -32.71
CA GLN A 701 69.27 24.25 -34.14
C GLN A 701 68.20 23.16 -34.34
N ALA A 702 67.79 22.97 -35.59
CA ALA A 702 66.84 21.94 -36.00
C ALA A 702 67.41 21.08 -37.14
N ALA A 703 67.20 19.77 -37.09
CA ALA A 703 67.59 18.85 -38.18
C ALA A 703 66.50 17.81 -38.48
N CYS A 704 66.49 17.32 -39.72
CA CYS A 704 65.56 16.29 -40.18
C CYS A 704 66.29 14.97 -40.45
N TYR A 705 65.69 13.86 -40.03
CA TYR A 705 66.20 12.52 -40.25
C TYR A 705 66.42 12.25 -41.75
N LEU A 706 67.60 11.71 -42.10
CA LEU A 706 68.18 11.52 -43.44
C LEU A 706 68.96 12.69 -44.07
N ASP A 707 69.08 13.86 -43.43
CA ASP A 707 70.13 14.85 -43.81
C ASP A 707 71.48 14.58 -43.11
N THR A 708 71.50 13.73 -42.09
CA THR A 708 72.68 13.28 -41.32
C THR A 708 73.35 12.02 -41.89
N SER A 709 72.95 11.60 -43.08
CA SER A 709 73.12 10.25 -43.64
C SER A 709 74.45 9.99 -44.36
N HIS A 710 75.56 10.62 -43.96
CA HIS A 710 76.88 10.11 -44.38
C HIS A 710 77.84 9.73 -43.24
N GLU A 711 77.70 10.23 -42.01
CA GLU A 711 78.63 9.89 -40.90
C GLU A 711 77.99 9.13 -39.73
N ALA A 712 76.69 9.31 -39.44
CA ALA A 712 76.07 8.72 -38.23
C ALA A 712 75.54 7.29 -38.40
N GLY A 713 75.38 6.80 -39.64
CA GLY A 713 74.76 5.51 -39.96
C GLY A 713 75.59 4.26 -39.61
N MET A 714 76.84 4.42 -39.16
CA MET A 714 77.75 3.30 -38.86
C MET A 714 77.92 3.00 -37.36
N LEU A 715 77.43 3.88 -36.46
CA LEU A 715 77.77 3.79 -35.03
C LEU A 715 76.62 3.30 -34.13
N LEU A 716 75.38 3.27 -34.62
CA LEU A 716 74.19 2.93 -33.81
C LEU A 716 73.76 1.46 -33.88
N THR A 717 74.48 0.60 -34.60
CA THR A 717 74.11 -0.83 -34.75
C THR A 717 74.68 -1.74 -33.66
N GLN A 718 75.23 -1.22 -32.55
CA GLN A 718 75.91 -2.05 -31.54
C GLN A 718 75.55 -1.81 -30.06
N LEU A 719 74.52 -1.04 -29.70
CA LEU A 719 74.31 -0.68 -28.27
C LEU A 719 72.96 -0.99 -27.65
N TYR A 720 72.16 -1.90 -28.21
CA TYR A 720 71.02 -2.44 -27.45
C TYR A 720 70.83 -3.94 -27.69
N THR A 721 71.23 -4.74 -26.71
CA THR A 721 70.57 -6.00 -26.37
C THR A 721 70.76 -6.29 -24.87
N ASP A 722 69.65 -6.68 -24.26
CA ASP A 722 69.47 -7.48 -23.03
C ASP A 722 69.29 -6.81 -21.65
N GLU A 723 68.02 -6.90 -21.21
CA GLU A 723 67.42 -7.29 -19.92
C GLU A 723 68.17 -7.21 -18.55
N TYR A 724 67.36 -6.79 -17.54
CA TYR A 724 67.19 -7.27 -16.14
C TYR A 724 67.58 -6.41 -14.88
N ASN A 725 66.52 -6.18 -14.05
CA ASN A 725 66.27 -6.22 -12.57
C ASN A 725 66.99 -5.37 -11.46
N VAL A 726 66.12 -4.70 -10.66
CA VAL A 726 65.84 -4.65 -9.18
C VAL A 726 66.96 -4.48 -8.11
N ASN A 727 66.79 -3.38 -7.32
CA ASN A 727 67.19 -2.99 -5.92
C ASN A 727 68.66 -3.00 -5.42
N ASP A 728 69.12 -1.86 -4.86
CA ASP A 728 69.35 -1.66 -3.39
C ASP A 728 69.79 -0.20 -3.04
N ILE A 729 69.65 0.17 -1.76
CA ILE A 729 69.51 1.54 -1.18
C ILE A 729 70.79 2.11 -0.49
N GLU A 730 70.91 3.47 -0.53
CA GLU A 730 71.57 4.47 0.38
C GLU A 730 73.08 4.84 0.29
N PRO A 731 73.56 6.03 0.80
CA PRO A 731 72.90 7.32 1.19
C PRO A 731 73.65 8.63 0.75
N ASP A 732 73.04 9.79 1.08
CA ASP A 732 73.59 11.15 1.30
C ASP A 732 73.63 12.27 0.21
N SER A 733 72.61 13.14 0.33
CA SER A 733 72.67 14.61 0.51
C SER A 733 72.96 15.55 -0.68
N ALA A 734 71.90 16.19 -1.20
CA ALA A 734 71.71 17.66 -1.20
C ALA A 734 70.34 18.02 -1.81
N TYR A 735 69.51 18.73 -1.05
CA TYR A 735 68.18 19.22 -1.41
C TYR A 735 68.19 20.35 -2.46
N ALA A 736 67.30 20.26 -3.46
CA ALA A 736 66.44 21.33 -3.99
C ALA A 736 65.67 20.75 -5.20
N GLY A 737 64.36 20.79 -5.36
CA GLY A 737 63.25 21.34 -4.59
C GLY A 737 61.98 20.98 -5.38
N GLU A 738 61.36 19.85 -5.08
CA GLU A 738 60.00 19.59 -5.55
C GLU A 738 59.06 20.50 -4.77
N ASP A 739 58.17 21.21 -5.48
CA ASP A 739 57.09 21.94 -4.84
C ASP A 739 56.14 20.95 -4.16
N LEU A 740 56.35 20.76 -2.86
CA LEU A 740 55.59 19.84 -2.01
C LEU A 740 54.07 20.14 -2.04
N ALA A 741 53.66 21.39 -2.32
CA ALA A 741 52.24 21.73 -2.45
C ALA A 741 51.66 21.23 -3.77
N SER A 742 52.35 21.41 -4.89
CA SER A 742 51.96 20.82 -6.19
C SER A 742 51.98 19.30 -6.16
N PHE A 743 52.99 18.70 -5.52
CA PHE A 743 53.03 17.26 -5.29
C PHE A 743 51.82 16.80 -4.46
N ALA A 744 51.49 17.49 -3.36
CA ALA A 744 50.31 17.18 -2.55
C ALA A 744 49.02 17.19 -3.37
N LEU A 745 48.82 18.21 -4.21
CA LEU A 745 47.62 18.34 -5.05
C LEU A 745 47.49 17.21 -6.07
N ASP A 746 48.57 16.85 -6.76
CA ASP A 746 48.56 15.78 -7.76
C ASP A 746 48.48 14.39 -7.11
N PHE A 747 49.23 14.19 -6.03
CA PHE A 747 49.28 12.91 -5.32
C PHE A 747 47.95 12.57 -4.65
N LEU A 748 47.34 13.52 -3.93
CA LEU A 748 46.03 13.31 -3.29
C LEU A 748 44.90 13.20 -4.33
N GLY A 749 45.00 13.94 -5.45
CA GLY A 749 44.01 13.88 -6.53
C GLY A 749 43.98 12.56 -7.32
N LYS A 750 45.09 11.80 -7.32
CA LYS A 750 45.22 10.50 -8.01
C LYS A 750 45.14 9.31 -7.06
N ALA A 751 45.12 9.55 -5.74
CA ALA A 751 45.11 8.50 -4.74
C ALA A 751 43.78 7.74 -4.71
N LYS A 752 43.86 6.40 -4.69
CA LYS A 752 42.68 5.53 -4.48
C LYS A 752 42.27 5.43 -3.01
N ASN A 753 43.24 5.51 -2.10
CA ASN A 753 43.02 5.57 -0.66
C ASN A 753 43.61 6.88 -0.14
N LEU A 754 42.72 7.78 0.30
CA LEU A 754 43.14 9.11 0.72
C LEU A 754 43.92 9.07 2.04
N ASP A 755 43.59 8.19 2.97
CA ASP A 755 44.23 8.13 4.29
C ASP A 755 45.71 7.72 4.19
N ASP A 756 45.99 6.74 3.33
CA ASP A 756 47.36 6.29 3.04
C ASP A 756 48.14 7.41 2.33
N ALA A 757 47.51 8.12 1.40
CA ALA A 757 48.14 9.18 0.64
C ALA A 757 48.45 10.42 1.51
N VAL A 758 47.54 10.80 2.41
CA VAL A 758 47.79 11.86 3.40
C VAL A 758 48.92 11.46 4.34
N SER A 759 48.92 10.23 4.84
CA SER A 759 49.98 9.72 5.73
C SER A 759 51.36 9.73 5.06
N LEU A 760 51.45 9.28 3.81
CA LEU A 760 52.68 9.30 3.01
C LEU A 760 53.13 10.74 2.68
N LEU A 761 52.18 11.64 2.44
CA LEU A 761 52.47 13.05 2.21
C LEU A 761 53.04 13.72 3.46
N LEU A 762 52.45 13.52 4.65
CA LEU A 762 52.99 14.06 5.90
C LEU A 762 54.40 13.51 6.18
N ALA A 763 54.62 12.22 5.89
CA ALA A 763 55.94 11.61 6.00
C ALA A 763 56.96 12.21 5.05
N ARG A 764 56.56 12.51 3.81
CA ARG A 764 57.42 13.19 2.84
C ARG A 764 57.74 14.61 3.29
N ILE A 765 56.75 15.40 3.68
CA ILE A 765 56.94 16.78 4.18
C ILE A 765 57.89 16.79 5.38
N GLY A 766 57.67 15.92 6.36
CA GLY A 766 58.50 15.87 7.56
C GLY A 766 59.95 15.48 7.29
N LYS A 767 60.19 14.55 6.35
CA LYS A 767 61.54 14.17 5.89
C LYS A 767 62.18 15.27 5.05
N THR A 768 61.45 15.82 4.08
CA THR A 768 61.90 16.86 3.13
C THR A 768 62.28 18.15 3.84
N CYS A 769 61.47 18.59 4.82
CA CYS A 769 61.69 19.83 5.55
C CYS A 769 62.43 19.63 6.88
N SER A 770 62.84 18.39 7.20
CA SER A 770 63.52 18.05 8.46
C SER A 770 62.75 18.50 9.72
N PHE A 771 61.42 18.36 9.73
CA PHE A 771 60.60 18.57 10.92
C PHE A 771 60.63 17.35 11.86
N ASP A 772 60.34 17.59 13.14
CA ASP A 772 60.22 16.51 14.12
C ASP A 772 58.80 15.93 14.14
N ARG A 773 57.79 16.75 13.83
CA ARG A 773 56.40 16.30 13.69
C ARG A 773 55.62 17.15 12.69
N VAL A 774 54.73 16.50 11.94
CA VAL A 774 53.74 17.13 11.07
C VAL A 774 52.39 16.52 11.41
N SER A 775 51.38 17.35 11.66
CA SER A 775 50.09 16.85 12.12
C SER A 775 48.90 17.62 11.57
N ILE A 776 47.75 16.95 11.54
CA ILE A 776 46.43 17.53 11.29
C ILE A 776 45.56 17.20 12.50
N ILE A 777 45.06 18.24 13.13
CA ILE A 777 44.21 18.21 14.31
C ILE A 777 42.80 18.56 13.86
N GLU A 778 41.84 17.71 14.17
CA GLU A 778 40.43 17.96 13.95
C GLU A 778 39.82 18.50 15.25
N ALA A 779 39.04 19.56 15.13
CA ALA A 779 38.32 20.17 16.24
C ALA A 779 36.83 19.84 16.13
N ASN A 780 36.20 19.42 17.21
CA ASN A 780 34.76 19.23 17.25
C ASN A 780 34.16 20.00 18.41
N ARG A 781 33.49 21.12 18.09
CA ARG A 781 32.87 21.99 19.09
C ARG A 781 31.74 21.30 19.86
N ALA A 782 30.93 20.48 19.18
CA ALA A 782 29.80 19.80 19.80
C ALA A 782 30.22 18.78 20.89
N TYR A 783 31.40 18.20 20.76
CA TYR A 783 31.98 17.28 21.76
C TYR A 783 33.08 17.94 22.60
N LEU A 784 33.41 19.21 22.34
CA LEU A 784 34.53 19.94 22.92
C LEU A 784 35.84 19.12 22.90
N THR A 785 36.15 18.53 21.74
CA THR A 785 37.35 17.69 21.57
C THR A 785 38.27 18.18 20.45
N TYR A 786 39.56 17.95 20.64
CA TYR A 786 40.57 17.97 19.59
C TYR A 786 41.16 16.57 19.40
N ARG A 787 41.41 16.16 18.16
CA ARG A 787 41.98 14.85 17.85
C ARG A 787 43.01 14.94 16.74
N PHE A 788 44.16 14.29 16.91
CA PHE A 788 45.11 14.08 15.81
C PHE A 788 44.53 13.09 14.80
N SER A 789 43.94 13.60 13.73
CA SER A 789 43.33 12.80 12.67
C SER A 789 44.37 12.27 11.69
N TYR A 790 45.46 13.02 11.46
CA TYR A 790 46.64 12.54 10.73
C TYR A 790 47.90 13.04 11.40
N GLN A 791 48.92 12.18 11.50
CA GLN A 791 50.17 12.56 12.14
C GLN A 791 51.35 11.75 11.61
N TRP A 792 52.46 12.44 11.42
CA TRP A 792 53.76 11.84 11.21
C TRP A 792 54.76 12.44 12.19
N ALA A 793 55.58 11.61 12.82
CA ALA A 793 56.64 12.05 13.73
C ALA A 793 57.95 11.34 13.42
N ARG A 794 59.07 12.04 13.62
CA ARG A 794 60.43 11.50 13.48
C ARG A 794 60.73 10.45 14.54
N ARG A 795 60.33 10.70 15.78
CA ARG A 795 60.41 9.74 16.89
C ARG A 795 59.05 9.14 17.14
N ARG A 796 59.01 7.82 17.27
CA ARG A 796 57.76 7.08 17.51
C ARG A 796 57.11 7.42 18.86
N SER A 797 57.90 7.89 19.83
CA SER A 797 57.45 8.37 21.14
C SER A 797 56.58 9.62 21.08
N ASP A 798 56.64 10.37 19.97
CA ASP A 798 55.99 11.67 19.83
C ASP A 798 54.65 11.57 19.07
N LEU A 799 54.23 10.33 18.75
CA LEU A 799 52.93 10.02 18.12
C LEU A 799 51.82 9.96 19.18
N GLN A 800 50.71 10.65 18.90
CA GLN A 800 49.49 10.76 19.70
C GLN A 800 48.25 10.52 18.82
N LEU A 801 48.39 9.68 17.78
CA LEU A 801 47.37 9.44 16.77
C LEU A 801 46.14 8.76 17.40
N GLY A 802 44.97 9.36 17.24
CA GLY A 802 43.70 8.81 17.74
C GLY A 802 43.38 9.11 19.21
N GLU A 803 44.18 9.91 19.91
CA GLU A 803 43.84 10.41 21.25
C GLU A 803 42.92 11.64 21.15
N ASP A 804 41.82 11.63 21.91
CA ASP A 804 40.88 12.76 22.05
C ASP A 804 41.31 13.64 23.24
N PHE A 805 41.50 14.93 22.99
CA PHE A 805 41.80 15.95 23.99
C PHE A 805 40.55 16.78 24.26
N TYR A 806 39.99 16.64 25.46
CA TYR A 806 38.81 17.41 25.86
C TYR A 806 39.20 18.83 26.30
N VAL A 807 38.44 19.82 25.84
CA VAL A 807 38.67 21.24 26.09
C VAL A 807 37.41 21.91 26.63
N SER A 808 37.54 23.12 27.20
CA SER A 808 36.38 23.94 27.51
C SER A 808 35.90 24.70 26.27
N ASP A 809 34.65 25.20 26.28
CA ASP A 809 34.14 26.06 25.19
C ASP A 809 34.94 27.38 25.10
N GLU A 810 35.43 27.89 26.24
CA GLU A 810 36.32 29.07 26.29
C GLU A 810 37.68 28.78 25.63
N ASP A 811 38.24 27.59 25.82
CA ASP A 811 39.45 27.16 25.11
C ASP A 811 39.20 27.10 23.59
N PHE A 812 38.02 26.62 23.15
CA PHE A 812 37.67 26.55 21.73
C PHE A 812 37.63 27.94 21.09
N ASP A 813 37.05 28.91 21.79
CA ASP A 813 37.01 30.30 21.35
C ASP A 813 38.42 30.93 21.31
N ILE A 814 39.29 30.64 22.29
CA ILE A 814 40.69 31.08 22.27
C ILE A 814 41.42 30.49 21.05
N CYS A 815 41.25 29.20 20.78
CA CYS A 815 41.86 28.51 19.64
C CYS A 815 41.39 29.07 18.30
N SER A 816 40.10 29.40 18.17
CA SER A 816 39.56 29.97 16.93
C SER A 816 40.10 31.39 16.65
N ASN A 817 40.49 32.13 17.69
CA ASN A 817 40.89 33.54 17.60
C ASN A 817 42.42 33.76 17.65
N MET A 818 43.24 32.71 17.74
CA MET A 818 44.70 32.82 17.90
C MET A 818 45.48 33.08 16.60
N TYR A 819 44.80 33.04 15.44
CA TYR A 819 45.44 33.15 14.12
C TYR A 819 45.58 34.61 13.68
N ASP A 820 46.73 34.92 13.05
CA ASP A 820 46.98 36.24 12.46
C ASP A 820 46.16 36.48 11.16
N GLU A 821 46.27 37.67 10.55
CA GLU A 821 45.57 38.02 9.28
C GLU A 821 45.89 37.05 8.13
N ASP A 822 47.00 36.31 8.27
CA ASP A 822 47.51 35.33 7.32
C ASP A 822 47.04 33.88 7.63
N GLY A 823 46.26 33.70 8.71
CA GLY A 823 45.72 32.42 9.15
C GLY A 823 46.71 31.52 9.89
N LEU A 824 47.84 32.06 10.37
CA LEU A 824 48.93 31.34 11.03
C LEU A 824 49.09 31.71 12.50
N ALA A 825 49.66 30.79 13.29
CA ALA A 825 50.07 31.03 14.67
C ALA A 825 51.37 30.27 14.98
N ASP A 826 52.29 30.86 15.75
CA ASP A 826 53.62 30.31 16.07
C ASP A 826 53.81 29.97 17.56
N HIS A 827 52.70 29.81 18.28
CA HIS A 827 52.67 29.40 19.68
C HIS A 827 51.69 28.25 19.87
N ASN A 828 51.98 27.40 20.86
CA ASN A 828 51.14 26.24 21.15
C ASN A 828 49.77 26.67 21.65
N VAL A 829 48.75 25.95 21.19
CA VAL A 829 47.34 26.13 21.51
C VAL A 829 47.07 26.05 23.02
N ARG A 830 47.84 25.21 23.74
CA ARG A 830 47.82 25.06 25.21
C ARG A 830 49.09 24.36 25.71
N GLU A 831 49.55 24.66 26.92
CA GLU A 831 50.54 23.83 27.64
C GLU A 831 49.95 22.42 27.87
N GLY A 832 50.51 21.39 27.22
CA GLY A 832 50.15 19.98 27.43
C GLY A 832 49.61 19.22 26.21
N ILE A 833 49.19 19.89 25.12
CA ILE A 833 48.72 19.20 23.89
C ILE A 833 49.91 18.69 23.06
N SER A 834 50.96 19.50 22.91
CA SER A 834 52.27 19.08 22.38
C SER A 834 53.35 19.37 23.41
N GLN A 835 54.27 18.42 23.58
CA GLN A 835 55.49 18.60 24.39
C GLN A 835 56.68 19.12 23.57
N ILE A 836 56.48 19.39 22.27
CA ILE A 836 57.54 19.85 21.35
C ILE A 836 57.73 21.36 21.46
N ALA A 837 59.00 21.79 21.54
CA ALA A 837 59.40 23.13 21.97
C ALA A 837 59.01 24.30 21.04
N SER A 838 58.85 24.07 19.73
CA SER A 838 58.43 25.10 18.77
C SER A 838 57.42 24.55 17.77
N CYS A 839 56.36 25.33 17.48
CA CYS A 839 55.30 24.96 16.55
C CYS A 839 54.92 26.10 15.59
N LEU A 840 54.36 25.74 14.44
CA LEU A 840 53.71 26.63 13.48
C LEU A 840 52.40 25.99 13.04
N HIS A 841 51.29 26.68 13.28
CA HIS A 841 49.92 26.22 13.08
C HIS A 841 49.25 27.03 11.99
N ALA A 842 48.38 26.39 11.21
CA ALA A 842 47.44 27.03 10.31
C ALA A 842 46.02 26.56 10.61
N GLY A 843 45.08 27.48 10.75
CA GLY A 843 43.68 27.18 11.03
C GLY A 843 42.97 26.54 9.83
N ILE A 844 42.16 25.53 10.09
CA ILE A 844 41.27 24.88 9.12
C ILE A 844 39.84 25.32 9.46
N TRP A 845 39.14 25.82 8.45
CA TRP A 845 37.79 26.38 8.59
C TRP A 845 36.83 25.68 7.64
N ASP A 846 35.63 25.39 8.12
CA ASP A 846 34.53 24.82 7.34
C ASP A 846 33.30 25.74 7.45
N TYR A 847 32.87 26.34 6.34
CA TYR A 847 31.77 27.32 6.28
C TYR A 847 31.80 28.44 7.33
N GLY A 848 32.99 28.87 7.75
CA GLY A 848 33.17 29.93 8.76
C GLY A 848 33.23 29.43 10.21
N GLU A 849 33.07 28.12 10.44
CA GLU A 849 33.33 27.48 11.73
C GLU A 849 34.75 26.89 11.78
N TYR A 850 35.38 26.95 12.95
CA TYR A 850 36.72 26.43 13.16
C TYR A 850 36.67 24.89 13.24
N ALA A 851 37.28 24.23 12.25
CA ALA A 851 37.22 22.78 12.07
C ALA A 851 38.51 22.05 12.51
N GLY A 852 39.58 22.78 12.82
CA GLY A 852 40.86 22.18 13.23
C GLY A 852 42.08 22.99 12.84
N SER A 853 43.26 22.36 12.87
CA SER A 853 44.51 22.98 12.41
C SER A 853 45.48 21.99 11.79
N MET A 854 46.37 22.48 10.94
CA MET A 854 47.55 21.74 10.47
C MET A 854 48.80 22.34 11.11
N SER A 855 49.68 21.50 11.67
CA SER A 855 50.87 21.97 12.40
C SER A 855 52.18 21.37 11.89
N PHE A 856 53.24 22.19 11.92
CA PHE A 856 54.64 21.79 11.83
C PHE A 856 55.31 22.02 13.17
N GLU A 857 56.08 21.04 13.65
CA GLU A 857 56.72 21.11 14.96
C GLU A 857 58.18 20.67 14.91
N VAL A 858 59.02 21.37 15.69
CA VAL A 858 60.46 21.15 15.80
C VAL A 858 60.87 21.17 17.27
N ASP A 859 61.59 20.14 17.70
CA ASP A 859 62.03 19.95 19.09
C ASP A 859 63.30 20.76 19.38
N ARG A 860 63.20 22.08 19.19
CA ARG A 860 64.23 23.06 19.49
C ARG A 860 63.57 24.34 20.00
N GLU A 861 63.95 24.79 21.19
CA GLU A 861 63.49 26.07 21.73
C GLU A 861 63.97 27.24 20.85
N GLY A 862 63.08 28.20 20.59
CA GLY A 862 63.39 29.41 19.81
C GLY A 862 63.63 29.14 18.32
N PHE A 863 63.04 28.08 17.75
CA PHE A 863 63.13 27.81 16.32
C PHE A 863 62.50 28.94 15.51
N THR A 864 63.21 29.41 14.48
CA THR A 864 62.75 30.54 13.66
C THR A 864 62.10 30.05 12.38
N TRP A 865 60.79 30.26 12.24
CA TRP A 865 60.05 29.86 11.05
C TRP A 865 60.38 30.76 9.86
N THR A 866 60.91 30.15 8.79
CA THR A 866 61.26 30.88 7.56
C THR A 866 60.01 31.27 6.77
N LYS A 867 60.12 32.26 5.89
CA LYS A 867 59.04 32.63 4.96
C LYS A 867 58.61 31.44 4.09
N ALA A 868 59.56 30.59 3.68
CA ALA A 868 59.27 29.37 2.91
C ALA A 868 58.44 28.35 3.72
N HIS A 869 58.72 28.15 5.01
CA HIS A 869 57.90 27.27 5.86
C HIS A 869 56.48 27.79 6.04
N ARG A 870 56.31 29.11 6.21
CA ARG A 870 54.99 29.75 6.34
C ARG A 870 54.17 29.63 5.04
N GLU A 871 54.78 29.91 3.88
CA GLU A 871 54.10 29.77 2.56
C GLU A 871 53.77 28.32 2.21
N LEU A 872 54.65 27.37 2.56
CA LEU A 872 54.39 25.94 2.39
C LEU A 872 53.18 25.50 3.23
N LEU A 873 53.11 25.88 4.51
CA LEU A 873 51.99 25.53 5.38
C LEU A 873 50.68 26.17 4.89
N LYS A 874 50.71 27.46 4.49
CA LYS A 874 49.56 28.15 3.89
C LYS A 874 49.04 27.47 2.63
N SER A 875 49.93 26.91 1.81
CA SER A 875 49.55 26.20 0.59
C SER A 875 48.96 24.83 0.90
N LEU A 876 49.59 24.09 1.81
CA LEU A 876 49.13 22.76 2.21
C LEU A 876 47.81 22.78 2.98
N VAL A 877 47.58 23.77 3.85
CA VAL A 877 46.31 23.88 4.61
C VAL A 877 45.10 24.19 3.70
N LYS A 878 45.31 24.68 2.48
CA LYS A 878 44.24 24.83 1.47
C LYS A 878 43.98 23.53 0.71
N ILE A 879 45.03 22.75 0.47
CA ILE A 879 44.98 21.54 -0.36
C ILE A 879 44.57 20.33 0.47
N VAL A 880 45.32 19.99 1.52
CA VAL A 880 45.14 18.72 2.24
C VAL A 880 43.76 18.63 2.92
N PRO A 881 43.27 19.65 3.65
CA PRO A 881 41.94 19.63 4.25
C PRO A 881 40.81 19.58 3.23
N SER A 882 40.93 20.22 2.05
CA SER A 882 39.85 20.18 1.04
C SER A 882 39.65 18.79 0.46
N PHE A 883 40.72 18.00 0.26
CA PHE A 883 40.59 16.58 -0.11
C PHE A 883 40.01 15.74 1.03
N ILE A 884 40.44 15.97 2.28
CA ILE A 884 39.91 15.26 3.46
C ILE A 884 38.41 15.53 3.64
N MET A 885 38.00 16.81 3.59
CA MET A 885 36.60 17.23 3.71
C MET A 885 35.75 16.68 2.56
N LYS A 886 36.25 16.73 1.32
CA LYS A 886 35.56 16.14 0.16
C LYS A 886 35.37 14.62 0.32
N SER A 887 36.42 13.90 0.68
CA SER A 887 36.34 12.45 0.90
C SER A 887 35.43 12.09 2.08
N LYS A 888 35.44 12.88 3.15
CA LYS A 888 34.50 12.72 4.27
C LYS A 888 33.06 12.98 3.82
N ALA A 889 32.80 14.03 3.03
CA ALA A 889 31.47 14.32 2.49
C ALA A 889 30.97 13.21 1.56
N ASP A 890 31.83 12.68 0.68
CA ASP A 890 31.52 11.55 -0.21
C ASP A 890 31.25 10.27 0.60
N ALA A 891 32.04 10.00 1.64
CA ALA A 891 31.86 8.87 2.55
C ALA A 891 30.54 8.99 3.35
N VAL A 892 30.21 10.17 3.87
CA VAL A 892 28.95 10.46 4.56
C VAL A 892 27.76 10.32 3.62
N SER A 893 27.86 10.81 2.38
CA SER A 893 26.80 10.69 1.37
C SER A 893 26.53 9.22 0.99
N ARG A 894 27.59 8.42 0.80
CA ARG A 894 27.46 6.97 0.58
C ARG A 894 26.89 6.25 1.80
N ALA A 895 27.40 6.56 2.99
CA ALA A 895 26.89 6.00 4.23
C ALA A 895 25.40 6.33 4.44
N LYS A 896 24.95 7.53 4.07
CA LYS A 896 23.54 7.95 4.14
C LYS A 896 22.65 7.18 3.16
N THR A 897 23.14 6.93 1.94
CA THR A 897 22.44 6.11 0.93
C THR A 897 22.33 4.65 1.38
N ASP A 898 23.43 4.07 1.86
CA ASP A 898 23.47 2.70 2.39
C ASP A 898 22.62 2.56 3.66
N PHE A 899 22.62 3.58 4.52
CA PHE A 899 21.76 3.71 5.69
C PHE A 899 20.28 3.62 5.30
N LEU A 900 19.82 4.46 4.36
CA LEU A 900 18.40 4.45 3.94
C LEU A 900 17.98 3.10 3.36
N SER A 901 18.85 2.46 2.58
CA SER A 901 18.59 1.13 2.01
C SER A 901 18.43 0.05 3.10
N ARG A 902 19.35 0.01 4.07
CA ARG A 902 19.29 -0.95 5.19
C ARG A 902 18.11 -0.69 6.12
N MET A 903 17.80 0.58 6.41
CA MET A 903 16.63 0.97 7.23
C MET A 903 15.31 0.57 6.58
N SER A 904 15.17 0.73 5.27
CA SER A 904 13.99 0.23 4.57
C SER A 904 13.81 -1.28 4.75
N HIS A 905 14.90 -2.06 4.72
CA HIS A 905 14.85 -3.51 4.89
C HIS A 905 14.53 -3.94 6.34
N GLU A 906 15.20 -3.33 7.32
CA GLU A 906 15.01 -3.60 8.75
C GLU A 906 13.63 -3.17 9.28
N ILE A 907 13.03 -2.11 8.71
CA ILE A 907 11.66 -1.69 9.02
C ILE A 907 10.63 -2.62 8.34
N ARG A 908 10.88 -3.03 7.09
CA ARG A 908 9.93 -3.84 6.32
C ARG A 908 9.72 -5.24 6.91
N THR A 909 10.74 -5.81 7.52
CA THR A 909 10.72 -7.18 8.06
C THR A 909 9.70 -7.34 9.20
N PRO A 910 9.74 -6.55 10.30
CA PRO A 910 8.72 -6.61 11.35
C PRO A 910 7.35 -6.15 10.84
N MET A 911 7.26 -5.17 9.92
CA MET A 911 5.97 -4.76 9.35
C MET A 911 5.29 -5.90 8.56
N ASN A 912 6.04 -6.65 7.77
CA ASN A 912 5.52 -7.82 7.05
C ASN A 912 5.09 -8.94 8.01
N ALA A 913 5.84 -9.15 9.10
CA ALA A 913 5.47 -10.12 10.13
C ALA A 913 4.18 -9.70 10.85
N ILE A 914 4.04 -8.43 11.24
CA ILE A 914 2.82 -7.87 11.84
C ILE A 914 1.64 -8.02 10.88
N SER A 915 1.78 -7.60 9.62
CA SER A 915 0.72 -7.69 8.62
C SER A 915 0.32 -9.15 8.33
N GLY A 916 1.31 -10.04 8.21
CA GLY A 916 1.11 -11.47 7.97
C GLY A 916 0.41 -12.15 9.14
N MET A 917 0.93 -11.98 10.36
CA MET A 917 0.36 -12.56 11.57
C MET A 917 -1.02 -11.97 11.88
N THR A 918 -1.28 -10.70 11.56
CA THR A 918 -2.62 -10.10 11.68
C THR A 918 -3.61 -10.77 10.71
N THR A 919 -3.17 -11.06 9.48
CA THR A 919 -4.00 -11.77 8.49
C THR A 919 -4.32 -13.20 8.94
N ILE A 920 -3.33 -13.89 9.52
CA ILE A 920 -3.50 -15.23 10.08
C ILE A 920 -4.40 -15.17 11.32
N ALA A 921 -4.17 -14.24 12.25
CA ALA A 921 -5.00 -14.05 13.44
C ALA A 921 -6.49 -13.88 13.09
N LYS A 922 -6.79 -13.14 12.02
CA LYS A 922 -8.16 -12.99 11.49
C LYS A 922 -8.77 -14.29 10.94
N SER A 923 -7.97 -15.22 10.44
CA SER A 923 -8.45 -16.51 9.91
C SER A 923 -8.50 -17.63 10.97
N VAL A 924 -7.73 -17.49 12.06
CA VAL A 924 -7.68 -18.48 13.17
C VAL A 924 -8.42 -18.04 14.43
N VAL A 925 -9.38 -17.11 14.33
CA VAL A 925 -10.16 -16.57 15.47
C VAL A 925 -10.82 -17.67 16.33
N ASN A 926 -11.16 -18.81 15.74
CA ASN A 926 -11.77 -19.95 16.44
C ASN A 926 -10.76 -20.96 17.03
N GLU A 927 -9.45 -20.72 16.88
CA GLU A 927 -8.36 -21.57 17.37
C GLU A 927 -7.48 -20.79 18.37
N PRO A 928 -7.81 -20.79 19.67
CA PRO A 928 -7.23 -19.88 20.66
C PRO A 928 -5.71 -20.01 20.80
N ASP A 929 -5.14 -21.22 20.73
CA ASP A 929 -3.69 -21.43 20.83
C ASP A 929 -2.92 -20.79 19.66
N LYS A 930 -3.48 -20.88 18.43
CA LYS A 930 -2.87 -20.27 17.24
C LYS A 930 -3.09 -18.76 17.20
N LEU A 931 -4.23 -18.29 17.71
CA LEU A 931 -4.50 -16.86 17.83
C LEU A 931 -3.51 -16.21 18.81
N LEU A 932 -3.27 -16.84 19.97
CA LEU A 932 -2.28 -16.39 20.96
C LEU A 932 -0.87 -16.36 20.37
N ASP A 933 -0.42 -17.42 19.68
CA ASP A 933 0.89 -17.43 19.00
C ASP A 933 1.01 -16.33 17.92
N CYS A 934 -0.08 -16.02 17.20
CA CYS A 934 -0.10 -14.89 16.26
C CYS A 934 0.02 -13.55 16.97
N LEU A 935 -0.69 -13.37 18.10
CA LEU A 935 -0.64 -12.14 18.90
C LEU A 935 0.75 -11.94 19.54
N GLU A 936 1.37 -12.98 20.09
CA GLU A 936 2.74 -12.93 20.64
C GLU A 936 3.78 -12.58 19.56
N LYS A 937 3.61 -13.09 18.34
CA LYS A 937 4.48 -12.75 17.19
C LYS A 937 4.26 -11.31 16.71
N ILE A 938 3.03 -10.80 16.75
CA ILE A 938 2.73 -9.39 16.47
C ILE A 938 3.39 -8.51 17.53
N GLU A 939 3.23 -8.85 18.81
CA GLU A 939 3.79 -8.10 19.93
C GLU A 939 5.32 -8.04 19.88
N SER A 940 5.98 -9.18 19.73
CA SER A 940 7.45 -9.24 19.59
C SER A 940 7.97 -8.46 18.37
N SER A 941 7.27 -8.52 17.23
CA SER A 941 7.62 -7.75 16.03
C SER A 941 7.41 -6.24 16.24
N ASN A 942 6.38 -5.85 16.99
CA ASN A 942 6.09 -4.46 17.30
C ASN A 942 7.14 -3.86 18.27
N VAL A 943 7.50 -4.62 19.32
CA VAL A 943 8.58 -4.24 20.24
C VAL A 943 9.91 -4.08 19.50
N TYR A 944 10.23 -5.01 18.59
CA TYR A 944 11.43 -4.89 17.74
C TYR A 944 11.41 -3.62 16.89
N LEU A 945 10.29 -3.32 16.22
CA LEU A 945 10.15 -2.14 15.38
C LEU A 945 10.30 -0.84 16.17
N LEU A 946 9.66 -0.73 17.34
CA LEU A 946 9.77 0.44 18.20
C LEU A 946 11.20 0.67 18.69
N ASN A 947 11.89 -0.40 19.10
CA ASN A 947 13.30 -0.30 19.50
C ASN A 947 14.19 0.15 18.34
N LEU A 948 13.98 -0.38 17.13
CA LEU A 948 14.71 0.05 15.94
C LEU A 948 14.46 1.54 15.61
N VAL A 949 13.21 1.99 15.68
CA VAL A 949 12.87 3.40 15.44
C VAL A 949 13.53 4.30 16.48
N ASN A 950 13.49 3.92 17.76
CA ASN A 950 14.14 4.67 18.83
C ASN A 950 15.67 4.72 18.64
N ASP A 951 16.31 3.61 18.28
CA ASP A 951 17.75 3.57 17.98
C ASP A 951 18.12 4.51 16.81
N ILE A 952 17.29 4.57 15.76
CA ILE A 952 17.49 5.47 14.62
C ILE A 952 17.35 6.94 15.04
N LEU A 953 16.34 7.24 15.85
CA LEU A 953 16.09 8.60 16.36
C LEU A 953 17.21 9.05 17.29
N ASP A 954 17.68 8.19 18.18
CA ASP A 954 18.82 8.46 19.05
C ASP A 954 20.09 8.70 18.22
N MET A 955 20.36 7.87 17.21
CA MET A 955 21.51 8.06 16.33
C MET A 955 21.42 9.40 15.57
N SER A 956 20.26 9.73 15.01
CA SER A 956 20.03 11.01 14.31
C SER A 956 20.25 12.23 15.22
N ARG A 957 19.83 12.15 16.48
CA ARG A 957 20.05 13.23 17.47
C ARG A 957 21.51 13.35 17.89
N ILE A 958 22.21 12.23 18.02
CA ILE A 958 23.65 12.20 18.28
C ILE A 958 24.42 12.83 17.11
N GLU A 959 24.13 12.46 15.86
CA GLU A 959 24.81 13.01 14.67
C GLU A 959 24.52 14.49 14.45
N SER A 960 23.30 14.94 14.75
CA SER A 960 22.92 16.35 14.64
C SER A 960 23.35 17.22 15.83
N GLY A 961 24.01 16.64 16.84
CA GLY A 961 24.46 17.35 18.05
C GLY A 961 23.31 17.87 18.93
N LYS A 962 22.08 17.39 18.73
CA LYS A 962 20.88 17.83 19.46
C LYS A 962 20.59 17.02 20.72
N LEU A 963 21.42 16.01 21.03
CA LEU A 963 21.26 15.21 22.24
C LEU A 963 21.97 15.90 23.40
N GLU A 964 21.24 16.19 24.47
CA GLU A 964 21.77 16.77 25.72
C GLU A 964 21.73 15.74 26.85
N LEU A 965 22.73 15.79 27.75
CA LEU A 965 22.78 14.93 28.94
C LEU A 965 21.94 15.51 30.08
N SER A 966 21.05 14.70 30.66
CA SER A 966 20.23 15.07 31.81
C SER A 966 20.89 14.61 33.11
N LEU A 967 21.68 15.49 33.74
CA LEU A 967 22.40 15.16 34.97
C LEU A 967 21.46 15.14 36.19
N GLY A 968 21.13 13.94 36.67
CA GLY A 968 20.28 13.69 37.83
C GLY A 968 20.98 12.98 38.98
N THR A 969 20.20 12.49 39.96
CA THR A 969 20.70 11.64 41.05
C THR A 969 20.74 10.18 40.60
N LEU A 970 21.90 9.56 40.64
CA LEU A 970 22.17 8.19 40.20
C LEU A 970 22.44 7.27 41.40
N ASN A 971 21.55 6.28 41.59
CA ASN A 971 21.78 5.15 42.49
C ASN A 971 22.28 3.95 41.68
N LEU A 972 23.60 3.80 41.60
CA LEU A 972 24.23 2.79 40.75
C LEU A 972 23.92 1.35 41.21
N ALA A 973 23.86 1.10 42.52
CA ALA A 973 23.55 -0.23 43.03
C ALA A 973 22.13 -0.69 42.65
N LYS A 974 21.14 0.22 42.72
CA LYS A 974 19.77 -0.07 42.27
C LYS A 974 19.74 -0.38 40.77
N MET A 975 20.42 0.42 39.97
CA MET A 975 20.49 0.25 38.52
C MET A 975 21.14 -1.10 38.13
N LEU A 976 22.26 -1.45 38.75
CA LEU A 976 22.94 -2.73 38.50
C LEU A 976 22.06 -3.94 38.89
N GLY A 977 21.32 -3.86 39.99
CA GLY A 977 20.38 -4.92 40.39
C GLY A 977 19.20 -5.07 39.40
N SER A 978 18.72 -3.96 38.84
CA SER A 978 17.71 -3.99 37.78
C SER A 978 18.24 -4.64 36.49
N LEU A 979 19.49 -4.32 36.10
CA LEU A 979 20.14 -4.94 34.93
C LEU A 979 20.38 -6.44 35.13
N GLU A 980 20.82 -6.86 36.32
CA GLU A 980 20.97 -8.27 36.65
C GLU A 980 19.65 -9.03 36.47
N SER A 981 18.56 -8.48 37.00
CA SER A 981 17.22 -9.07 36.90
C SER A 981 16.74 -9.17 35.44
N LEU A 982 16.97 -8.13 34.64
CA LEU A 982 16.55 -8.05 33.24
C LEU A 982 17.17 -9.15 32.38
N PHE A 983 18.48 -9.40 32.54
CA PHE A 983 19.22 -10.36 31.72
C PHE A 983 19.31 -11.76 32.33
N HIS A 984 18.91 -11.95 33.60
CA HIS A 984 18.96 -13.24 34.27
C HIS A 984 18.11 -14.30 33.53
N ALA A 985 16.88 -13.94 33.13
CA ALA A 985 15.99 -14.86 32.43
C ALA A 985 16.56 -15.31 31.07
N GLN A 986 17.09 -14.37 30.29
CA GLN A 986 17.69 -14.63 28.97
C GLN A 986 18.97 -15.47 29.09
N ALA A 987 19.79 -15.22 30.11
CA ALA A 987 20.99 -15.99 30.37
C ALA A 987 20.64 -17.43 30.81
N LEU A 988 19.63 -17.60 31.67
CA LEU A 988 19.17 -18.91 32.15
C LEU A 988 18.64 -19.78 31.01
N GLU A 989 17.84 -19.21 30.12
CA GLU A 989 17.28 -19.91 28.94
C GLU A 989 18.39 -20.48 28.04
N LYS A 990 19.51 -19.76 27.91
CA LYS A 990 20.69 -20.19 27.15
C LYS A 990 21.69 -21.04 27.96
N GLY A 991 21.47 -21.23 29.27
CA GLY A 991 22.43 -21.92 30.14
C GLY A 991 23.73 -21.15 30.37
N ILE A 992 23.70 -19.82 30.32
CA ILE A 992 24.83 -18.92 30.55
C ILE A 992 24.82 -18.45 32.01
N THR A 993 25.98 -18.42 32.66
CA THR A 993 26.13 -17.84 34.00
C THR A 993 26.31 -16.32 33.91
N LEU A 994 25.33 -15.54 34.36
CA LEU A 994 25.43 -14.08 34.50
C LEU A 994 25.90 -13.70 35.91
N CYS A 995 26.88 -12.81 36.02
CA CYS A 995 27.38 -12.31 37.31
C CYS A 995 27.59 -10.79 37.28
N VAL A 996 26.92 -10.04 38.14
CA VAL A 996 27.10 -8.59 38.29
C VAL A 996 27.84 -8.30 39.60
N LYS A 997 28.94 -7.54 39.54
CA LYS A 997 29.76 -7.17 40.71
C LYS A 997 29.96 -5.67 40.79
N ASP A 998 29.53 -5.08 41.90
CA ASP A 998 29.83 -3.70 42.28
C ASP A 998 30.96 -3.71 43.32
N ASN A 999 32.16 -3.30 42.93
CA ASN A 999 33.36 -3.31 43.78
C ASN A 999 33.69 -1.92 44.37
N ARG A 1000 32.73 -0.99 44.39
CA ARG A 1000 32.92 0.33 44.99
C ARG A 1000 33.05 0.24 46.51
N VAL A 1001 33.89 1.11 47.09
CA VAL A 1001 34.17 1.15 48.54
C VAL A 1001 32.97 1.72 49.30
N GLU A 1002 32.31 2.74 48.76
CA GLU A 1002 31.11 3.35 49.36
C GLU A 1002 29.97 3.48 48.34
N ASN A 1003 28.76 3.08 48.72
CA ASN A 1003 27.56 3.20 47.87
C ASN A 1003 26.93 4.60 47.98
N ARG A 1004 27.72 5.64 47.70
CA ARG A 1004 27.25 7.03 47.67
C ARG A 1004 26.44 7.30 46.40
N LEU A 1005 25.47 8.21 46.51
CA LEU A 1005 24.71 8.69 45.36
C LEU A 1005 25.60 9.56 44.49
N LEU A 1006 25.56 9.29 43.19
CA LEU A 1006 26.34 9.98 42.17
C LEU A 1006 25.44 10.97 41.43
N ARG A 1007 26.03 11.98 40.80
CA ARG A 1007 25.35 12.87 39.87
C ARG A 1007 25.70 12.45 38.45
N GLY A 1008 24.70 12.08 37.67
CA GLY A 1008 24.89 11.55 36.32
C GLY A 1008 23.56 11.28 35.61
N ASP A 1009 23.63 11.03 34.31
CA ASP A 1009 22.47 10.66 33.50
C ASP A 1009 22.22 9.15 33.61
N SER A 1010 21.23 8.76 34.42
CA SER A 1010 20.90 7.35 34.64
C SER A 1010 20.33 6.67 33.41
N LEU A 1011 19.60 7.41 32.56
CA LEU A 1011 18.97 6.85 31.37
C LEU A 1011 20.03 6.44 30.36
N ARG A 1012 21.00 7.33 30.09
CA ARG A 1012 22.08 7.07 29.13
C ARG A 1012 23.06 6.02 29.62
N LEU A 1013 23.38 6.02 30.92
CA LEU A 1013 24.22 4.96 31.49
C LEU A 1013 23.54 3.59 31.40
N ASN A 1014 22.24 3.52 31.68
CA ASN A 1014 21.47 2.28 31.54
C ASN A 1014 21.44 1.81 30.07
N GLN A 1015 21.24 2.73 29.13
CA GLN A 1015 21.26 2.42 27.69
C GLN A 1015 22.60 1.85 27.22
N ILE A 1016 23.73 2.44 27.65
CA ILE A 1016 25.07 1.90 27.37
C ILE A 1016 25.20 0.45 27.85
N LEU A 1017 24.82 0.20 29.10
CA LEU A 1017 24.97 -1.13 29.71
C LEU A 1017 24.02 -2.17 29.11
N VAL A 1018 22.77 -1.81 28.80
CA VAL A 1018 21.82 -2.69 28.11
C VAL A 1018 22.38 -3.12 26.75
N ASN A 1019 22.94 -2.19 25.96
CA ASN A 1019 23.50 -2.49 24.65
C ASN A 1019 24.70 -3.43 24.71
N ILE A 1020 25.59 -3.24 25.70
CA ILE A 1020 26.79 -4.08 25.84
C ILE A 1020 26.45 -5.45 26.45
N ILE A 1021 25.64 -5.50 27.52
CA ILE A 1021 25.24 -6.75 28.18
C ILE A 1021 24.37 -7.59 27.26
N GLY A 1022 23.43 -6.96 26.54
CA GLY A 1022 22.60 -7.64 25.54
C GLY A 1022 23.44 -8.32 24.46
N ASN A 1023 24.48 -7.64 23.96
CA ASN A 1023 25.43 -8.27 23.03
C ASN A 1023 26.21 -9.42 23.68
N ALA A 1024 26.71 -9.27 24.90
CA ALA A 1024 27.43 -10.34 25.60
C ALA A 1024 26.58 -11.63 25.76
N VAL A 1025 25.31 -11.51 26.16
CA VAL A 1025 24.36 -12.63 26.29
C VAL A 1025 23.97 -13.20 24.92
N LYS A 1026 23.88 -12.35 23.90
CA LYS A 1026 23.53 -12.75 22.54
C LYS A 1026 24.64 -13.56 21.87
N PHE A 1027 25.90 -13.16 22.02
CA PHE A 1027 27.04 -13.76 21.33
C PHE A 1027 27.72 -14.91 22.09
N THR A 1028 27.27 -15.17 23.32
CA THR A 1028 27.65 -16.34 24.12
C THR A 1028 26.58 -17.41 23.98
N ASP A 1029 26.94 -18.61 23.54
CA ASP A 1029 26.00 -19.75 23.50
C ASP A 1029 26.09 -20.60 24.78
N GLN A 1030 27.30 -20.78 25.32
CA GLN A 1030 27.58 -21.47 26.58
C GLN A 1030 28.74 -20.76 27.30
N GLY A 1031 28.70 -20.74 28.63
CA GLY A 1031 29.75 -20.15 29.46
C GLY A 1031 29.23 -19.07 30.39
N SER A 1032 29.87 -17.90 30.44
CA SER A 1032 29.56 -16.86 31.40
C SER A 1032 29.66 -15.45 30.83
N VAL A 1033 28.81 -14.56 31.35
CA VAL A 1033 28.88 -13.11 31.15
C VAL A 1033 29.08 -12.47 32.53
N SER A 1034 30.09 -11.60 32.68
CA SER A 1034 30.35 -10.89 33.92
C SER A 1034 30.36 -9.37 33.73
N VAL A 1035 29.58 -8.66 34.53
CA VAL A 1035 29.55 -7.19 34.59
C VAL A 1035 30.26 -6.76 35.87
N ARG A 1036 31.22 -5.84 35.76
CA ARG A 1036 31.99 -5.32 36.90
C ARG A 1036 32.01 -3.80 36.88
N VAL A 1037 31.88 -3.22 38.06
CA VAL A 1037 32.15 -1.81 38.31
C VAL A 1037 33.30 -1.71 39.31
N GLU A 1038 34.39 -1.09 38.90
CA GLU A 1038 35.59 -0.88 39.70
C GLU A 1038 35.80 0.62 39.96
N GLU A 1039 36.10 0.96 41.20
CA GLU A 1039 36.40 2.34 41.62
C GLU A 1039 37.90 2.60 41.46
N LEU A 1040 38.26 3.55 40.59
CA LEU A 1040 39.65 3.90 40.31
C LEU A 1040 40.13 5.07 41.17
N GLU A 1041 39.29 6.10 41.33
CA GLU A 1041 39.58 7.27 42.17
C GLU A 1041 38.33 7.67 42.95
N THR A 1042 38.50 8.08 44.21
CA THR A 1042 37.41 8.36 45.14
C THR A 1042 37.20 9.85 45.40
N GLU A 1043 38.24 10.69 45.30
CA GLU A 1043 38.18 12.15 45.51
C GLU A 1043 39.17 12.88 44.58
N PRO A 1044 38.83 14.10 44.08
CA PRO A 1044 37.64 14.91 44.37
C PRO A 1044 36.37 14.49 43.62
N LYS A 1045 36.50 13.63 42.60
CA LYS A 1045 35.39 13.04 41.82
C LYS A 1045 35.51 11.51 41.85
N ASN A 1046 34.39 10.82 41.65
CA ASN A 1046 34.37 9.37 41.62
C ASN A 1046 34.63 8.87 40.18
N VAL A 1047 35.77 8.23 39.96
CA VAL A 1047 36.14 7.67 38.65
C VAL A 1047 35.85 6.17 38.66
N LEU A 1048 34.88 5.75 37.85
CA LEU A 1048 34.39 4.37 37.78
C LEU A 1048 34.73 3.73 36.45
N ARG A 1049 35.29 2.53 36.49
CA ARG A 1049 35.46 1.66 35.32
C ARG A 1049 34.34 0.63 35.27
N PHE A 1050 33.63 0.60 34.16
CA PHE A 1050 32.63 -0.41 33.83
C PHE A 1050 33.28 -1.43 32.90
N SER A 1051 33.09 -2.72 33.16
CA SER A 1051 33.55 -3.81 32.30
C SER A 1051 32.45 -4.86 32.14
N VAL A 1052 32.22 -5.28 30.90
CA VAL A 1052 31.35 -6.39 30.53
C VAL A 1052 32.19 -7.41 29.77
N ARG A 1053 32.43 -8.57 30.38
CA ARG A 1053 33.19 -9.67 29.79
C ARG A 1053 32.28 -10.84 29.47
N ASP A 1054 32.40 -11.38 28.27
CA ASP A 1054 31.74 -12.59 27.81
C ASP A 1054 32.77 -13.69 27.47
N SER A 1055 32.33 -14.95 27.49
CA SER A 1055 33.13 -16.11 27.07
C SER A 1055 32.67 -16.67 25.73
N GLY A 1056 32.10 -15.82 24.87
CA GLY A 1056 31.49 -16.20 23.60
C GLY A 1056 32.49 -16.38 22.47
N ILE A 1057 32.02 -16.17 21.24
CA ILE A 1057 32.77 -16.48 20.01
C ILE A 1057 34.00 -15.60 19.77
N GLY A 1058 34.13 -14.48 20.49
CA GLY A 1058 35.14 -13.46 20.22
C GLY A 1058 34.90 -12.71 18.90
N ILE A 1059 35.73 -11.70 18.62
CA ILE A 1059 35.59 -10.80 17.48
C ILE A 1059 36.83 -10.94 16.59
N ASP A 1060 36.61 -10.96 15.29
CA ASP A 1060 37.70 -10.99 14.31
C ASP A 1060 38.55 -9.70 14.39
N PRO A 1061 39.89 -9.80 14.48
CA PRO A 1061 40.78 -8.64 14.51
C PRO A 1061 40.58 -7.65 13.36
N ALA A 1062 40.17 -8.12 12.18
CA ALA A 1062 39.92 -7.26 11.01
C ALA A 1062 38.70 -6.35 11.18
N VAL A 1063 37.80 -6.69 12.12
CA VAL A 1063 36.53 -5.96 12.33
C VAL A 1063 36.56 -5.13 13.61
N LEU A 1064 37.50 -5.36 14.54
CA LEU A 1064 37.60 -4.67 15.84
C LEU A 1064 37.58 -3.13 15.73
N SER A 1065 38.23 -2.55 14.72
CA SER A 1065 38.25 -1.09 14.52
C SER A 1065 36.95 -0.52 13.94
N ARG A 1066 36.05 -1.38 13.44
CA ARG A 1066 34.82 -1.00 12.74
C ARG A 1066 33.54 -1.32 13.49
N ILE A 1067 33.58 -2.16 14.53
CA ILE A 1067 32.37 -2.59 15.28
C ILE A 1067 31.59 -1.43 15.94
N PHE A 1068 32.23 -0.29 16.16
CA PHE A 1068 31.59 0.91 16.70
C PHE A 1068 31.00 1.83 15.63
N ASN A 1069 31.22 1.50 14.34
CA ASN A 1069 30.59 2.22 13.24
C ASN A 1069 29.10 1.85 13.14
N PRO A 1070 28.22 2.81 12.83
CA PRO A 1070 26.80 2.54 12.67
C PRO A 1070 26.54 1.45 11.63
N PHE A 1071 25.65 0.49 11.95
CA PHE A 1071 25.20 -0.59 11.07
C PHE A 1071 26.29 -1.56 10.62
N GLU A 1072 27.46 -1.55 11.27
CA GLU A 1072 28.49 -2.56 11.03
C GLU A 1072 28.09 -3.88 11.69
N GLN A 1073 28.14 -4.97 10.91
CA GLN A 1073 27.86 -6.33 11.38
C GLN A 1073 29.00 -7.25 10.94
N ALA A 1074 29.38 -8.21 11.79
CA ALA A 1074 30.22 -9.33 11.36
C ALA A 1074 29.49 -10.14 10.26
N GLU A 1075 30.24 -10.86 9.40
CA GLU A 1075 29.79 -11.61 8.21
C GLU A 1075 28.28 -11.94 8.10
N ALA A 1076 27.71 -11.87 6.88
CA ALA A 1076 26.29 -12.13 6.60
C ALA A 1076 25.73 -13.46 7.18
N SER A 1077 26.59 -14.47 7.37
CA SER A 1077 26.28 -15.76 8.00
C SER A 1077 25.95 -15.66 9.51
N THR A 1078 26.58 -14.71 10.21
CA THR A 1078 26.39 -14.43 11.64
C THR A 1078 25.19 -13.52 11.86
N ALA A 1079 24.99 -12.52 11.01
CA ALA A 1079 23.84 -11.62 11.02
C ALA A 1079 22.51 -12.39 10.84
N SER A 1080 22.45 -13.35 9.91
CA SER A 1080 21.27 -14.19 9.67
C SER A 1080 20.92 -15.14 10.82
N ARG A 1081 21.88 -15.52 11.68
CA ARG A 1081 21.65 -16.47 12.79
C ARG A 1081 21.35 -15.81 14.13
N ARG A 1082 21.84 -14.58 14.36
CA ARG A 1082 21.75 -13.91 15.67
C ARG A 1082 21.00 -12.57 15.65
N GLY A 1083 20.68 -12.00 14.47
CA GLY A 1083 19.89 -10.77 14.31
C GLY A 1083 20.54 -9.50 14.87
N GLY A 1084 19.88 -8.33 14.81
CA GLY A 1084 20.26 -7.07 15.48
C GLY A 1084 20.50 -5.87 14.56
N THR A 1085 20.17 -4.67 15.03
CA THR A 1085 20.17 -3.42 14.23
C THR A 1085 21.56 -2.93 13.81
N GLY A 1086 22.63 -3.38 14.48
CA GLY A 1086 23.99 -2.87 14.27
C GLY A 1086 24.19 -1.45 14.82
N LEU A 1087 23.22 -0.90 15.56
CA LEU A 1087 23.28 0.44 16.14
C LEU A 1087 23.67 0.45 17.62
N GLY A 1088 23.45 -0.64 18.35
CA GLY A 1088 23.62 -0.65 19.80
C GLY A 1088 25.03 -0.28 20.28
N LEU A 1089 26.08 -0.79 19.62
CA LEU A 1089 27.48 -0.46 19.95
C LEU A 1089 27.88 0.95 19.51
N SER A 1090 27.38 1.44 18.38
CA SER A 1090 27.65 2.81 17.93
C SER A 1090 26.98 3.84 18.84
N ILE A 1091 25.75 3.57 19.29
CA ILE A 1091 25.05 4.40 20.29
C ILE A 1091 25.81 4.36 21.62
N ALA A 1092 26.17 3.18 22.12
CA ALA A 1092 26.92 3.05 23.38
C ALA A 1092 28.27 3.80 23.32
N TYR A 1093 29.00 3.65 22.20
CA TYR A 1093 30.25 4.36 21.96
C TYR A 1093 30.07 5.88 22.03
N ARG A 1094 29.06 6.42 21.32
CA ARG A 1094 28.78 7.86 21.30
C ARG A 1094 28.30 8.39 22.65
N LEU A 1095 27.44 7.68 23.36
CA LEU A 1095 26.98 8.08 24.69
C LEU A 1095 28.13 8.09 25.71
N VAL A 1096 29.01 7.09 25.68
CA VAL A 1096 30.22 7.08 26.52
C VAL A 1096 31.09 8.29 26.23
N GLN A 1097 31.30 8.64 24.95
CA GLN A 1097 32.03 9.84 24.54
C GLN A 1097 31.40 11.12 25.07
N MET A 1098 30.07 11.27 24.95
CA MET A 1098 29.34 12.42 25.47
C MET A 1098 29.43 12.54 26.99
N MET A 1099 29.49 11.42 27.70
CA MET A 1099 29.69 11.37 29.16
C MET A 1099 31.18 11.57 29.56
N GLY A 1100 32.06 11.86 28.62
CA GLY A 1100 33.48 12.16 28.86
C GLY A 1100 34.37 10.92 29.05
N GLY A 1101 33.95 9.76 28.57
CA GLY A 1101 34.72 8.52 28.60
C GLY A 1101 35.06 7.97 27.22
N VAL A 1102 35.81 6.87 27.19
CA VAL A 1102 36.12 6.11 25.96
C VAL A 1102 35.70 4.66 26.14
N LEU A 1103 34.96 4.11 25.17
CA LEU A 1103 34.57 2.70 25.12
C LEU A 1103 35.60 1.89 24.34
N GLU A 1104 36.19 0.91 25.00
CA GLU A 1104 37.24 0.05 24.48
C GLU A 1104 36.81 -1.42 24.47
N VAL A 1105 37.49 -2.22 23.64
CA VAL A 1105 37.24 -3.67 23.52
C VAL A 1105 38.55 -4.46 23.48
N GLN A 1106 38.57 -5.59 24.20
CA GLN A 1106 39.59 -6.63 24.09
C GLN A 1106 38.90 -7.93 23.73
N SER A 1107 39.28 -8.56 22.62
CA SER A 1107 38.63 -9.80 22.17
C SER A 1107 39.61 -10.74 21.50
N GLU A 1108 39.40 -12.05 21.68
CA GLU A 1108 40.14 -13.09 20.99
C GLU A 1108 39.15 -14.16 20.49
N MET A 1109 39.28 -14.54 19.21
CA MET A 1109 38.42 -15.55 18.58
C MET A 1109 38.39 -16.85 19.40
N GLY A 1110 37.18 -17.28 19.75
CA GLY A 1110 36.91 -18.48 20.55
C GLY A 1110 37.15 -18.35 22.06
N LYS A 1111 37.59 -17.19 22.57
CA LYS A 1111 37.80 -16.95 24.01
C LYS A 1111 36.89 -15.87 24.61
N GLY A 1112 36.07 -15.21 23.78
CA GLY A 1112 35.13 -14.17 24.19
C GLY A 1112 35.70 -12.76 24.09
N SER A 1113 34.95 -11.78 24.60
CA SER A 1113 35.28 -10.36 24.52
C SER A 1113 35.10 -9.66 25.86
N GLU A 1114 35.80 -8.55 26.04
CA GLU A 1114 35.62 -7.63 27.17
C GLU A 1114 35.48 -6.21 26.63
N PHE A 1115 34.31 -5.62 26.85
CA PHE A 1115 34.03 -4.23 26.58
C PHE A 1115 34.13 -3.44 27.88
N PHE A 1116 34.89 -2.35 27.89
CA PHE A 1116 35.07 -1.55 29.10
C PHE A 1116 35.19 -0.06 28.80
N PHE A 1117 34.79 0.76 29.77
CA PHE A 1117 34.86 2.22 29.67
C PHE A 1117 34.99 2.84 31.06
N THR A 1118 35.49 4.07 31.11
CA THR A 1118 35.71 4.81 32.36
C THR A 1118 34.93 6.12 32.34
N LEU A 1119 34.18 6.41 33.40
CA LEU A 1119 33.40 7.64 33.55
C LEU A 1119 33.69 8.31 34.89
N THR A 1120 33.59 9.64 34.90
CA THR A 1120 33.79 10.46 36.09
C THR A 1120 32.45 11.03 36.56
N PHE A 1121 32.14 10.84 37.85
CA PHE A 1121 30.89 11.32 38.47
C PHE A 1121 31.18 12.24 39.65
N ASP A 1122 30.33 13.25 39.82
CA ASP A 1122 30.31 14.06 41.04
C ASP A 1122 29.47 13.38 42.11
N TYR A 1123 29.83 13.55 43.40
CA TYR A 1123 28.93 13.14 44.49
C TYR A 1123 27.80 14.15 44.66
N VAL A 1124 26.62 13.66 45.02
CA VAL A 1124 25.53 14.53 45.47
C VAL A 1124 25.90 15.14 46.83
N SER A 1125 25.96 16.47 46.94
CA SER A 1125 26.10 17.17 48.21
C SER A 1125 24.77 17.20 48.97
N GLU A 1126 24.83 16.74 50.21
CA GLU A 1126 23.80 16.71 51.26
C GLU A 1126 22.66 15.66 51.18
N VAL A 1127 22.41 15.13 52.38
CA VAL A 1127 21.55 13.98 52.72
C VAL A 1127 20.08 14.37 52.65
N VAL A 1128 19.35 13.82 51.69
CA VAL A 1128 17.87 13.80 51.74
C VAL A 1128 17.43 12.55 52.54
N PRO A 1129 16.49 12.65 53.50
CA PRO A 1129 16.07 11.51 54.31
C PRO A 1129 15.40 10.42 53.45
N LYS A 1130 15.76 9.16 53.71
CA LYS A 1130 15.08 7.97 53.16
C LYS A 1130 13.55 8.07 53.34
N PRO A 1131 12.75 7.94 52.27
CA PRO A 1131 11.40 7.40 52.42
C PRO A 1131 11.53 5.89 52.66
N ALA A 1132 10.84 5.39 53.67
CA ALA A 1132 10.73 3.96 53.93
C ALA A 1132 9.95 3.30 52.79
N ILE A 1133 10.56 2.32 52.12
CA ILE A 1133 9.89 1.45 51.15
C ILE A 1133 8.84 0.64 51.94
N LYS A 1134 7.56 0.89 51.67
CA LYS A 1134 6.49 -0.05 51.99
C LYS A 1134 6.42 -1.06 50.85
N GLU A 1135 6.78 -2.30 51.13
CA GLU A 1135 6.30 -3.43 50.34
C GLU A 1135 4.78 -3.53 50.54
N ALA A 1136 4.02 -3.37 49.45
CA ALA A 1136 2.62 -3.73 49.41
C ALA A 1136 2.34 -4.42 48.07
N ALA A 1137 2.39 -5.75 48.09
CA ALA A 1137 1.76 -6.59 47.10
C ALA A 1137 0.31 -6.90 47.53
N LEU A 1138 -0.55 -7.09 46.51
CA LEU A 1138 -1.93 -7.61 46.49
C LEU A 1138 -3.10 -6.65 46.75
N GLY A 1139 -3.87 -6.41 45.69
CA GLY A 1139 -5.28 -5.99 45.73
C GLY A 1139 -5.57 -4.60 45.16
N ARG A 1140 -5.34 -4.37 43.85
CA ARG A 1140 -5.76 -3.12 43.19
C ARG A 1140 -7.25 -3.24 42.83
N ASP A 1141 -8.12 -2.59 43.61
CA ASP A 1141 -9.54 -2.43 43.29
C ASP A 1141 -9.82 -0.96 42.98
N PHE A 1142 -10.04 -0.65 41.71
CA PHE A 1142 -10.38 0.68 41.22
C PHE A 1142 -11.86 0.84 40.87
N HIS A 1143 -12.70 -0.15 41.21
CA HIS A 1143 -14.12 -0.14 40.85
C HIS A 1143 -14.82 1.12 41.34
N GLY A 1144 -15.39 1.87 40.40
CA GLY A 1144 -16.21 3.07 40.66
C GLY A 1144 -15.44 4.38 40.79
N ARG A 1145 -14.10 4.37 40.64
CA ARG A 1145 -13.29 5.60 40.54
C ARG A 1145 -13.50 6.27 39.18
N ARG A 1146 -13.60 7.60 39.18
CA ARG A 1146 -13.91 8.39 37.97
C ARG A 1146 -12.69 9.14 37.46
N ILE A 1147 -12.33 8.92 36.20
CA ILE A 1147 -11.22 9.61 35.53
C ILE A 1147 -11.76 10.50 34.41
N LEU A 1148 -11.24 11.73 34.35
CA LEU A 1148 -11.38 12.58 33.16
C LEU A 1148 -10.16 12.37 32.25
N LEU A 1149 -10.36 11.84 31.05
CA LEU A 1149 -9.32 11.59 30.06
C LEU A 1149 -9.40 12.65 28.95
N ALA A 1150 -8.36 13.48 28.82
CA ALA A 1150 -8.23 14.47 27.76
C ALA A 1150 -7.16 14.03 26.75
N GLU A 1151 -7.61 13.67 25.55
CA GLU A 1151 -6.79 13.17 24.44
C GLU A 1151 -7.44 13.58 23.11
N ASP A 1152 -6.68 14.19 22.20
CA ASP A 1152 -7.20 14.68 20.92
C ASP A 1152 -7.35 13.56 19.88
N ASN A 1153 -6.41 12.64 19.85
CA ASN A 1153 -6.44 11.49 18.97
C ASN A 1153 -7.51 10.46 19.40
N GLU A 1154 -8.51 10.25 18.54
CA GLU A 1154 -9.64 9.35 18.81
C GLU A 1154 -9.21 7.91 19.13
N LEU A 1155 -8.23 7.37 18.43
CA LEU A 1155 -7.73 6.02 18.66
C LEU A 1155 -7.01 5.90 20.01
N ASN A 1156 -6.14 6.85 20.34
CA ASN A 1156 -5.46 6.86 21.64
C ASN A 1156 -6.47 6.99 22.80
N ARG A 1157 -7.51 7.80 22.59
CA ARG A 1157 -8.58 8.03 23.55
C ARG A 1157 -9.39 6.76 23.76
N GLU A 1158 -9.76 6.06 22.69
CA GLU A 1158 -10.46 4.77 22.74
C GLU A 1158 -9.62 3.70 23.45
N ILE A 1159 -8.32 3.60 23.13
CA ILE A 1159 -7.39 2.66 23.77
C ILE A 1159 -7.29 2.97 25.26
N ALA A 1160 -7.01 4.21 25.64
CA ALA A 1160 -6.86 4.60 27.04
C ALA A 1160 -8.17 4.43 27.83
N GLN A 1161 -9.32 4.78 27.23
CA GLN A 1161 -10.63 4.55 27.82
C GLN A 1161 -10.88 3.06 28.07
N THR A 1162 -10.68 2.22 27.05
CA THR A 1162 -10.89 0.77 27.16
C THR A 1162 -10.00 0.15 28.24
N LEU A 1163 -8.72 0.53 28.28
CA LEU A 1163 -7.77 0.04 29.29
C LEU A 1163 -8.19 0.43 30.71
N LEU A 1164 -8.66 1.66 30.92
CA LEU A 1164 -9.13 2.13 32.22
C LEU A 1164 -10.44 1.45 32.64
N GLU A 1165 -11.40 1.29 31.72
CA GLU A 1165 -12.68 0.62 31.98
C GLU A 1165 -12.49 -0.88 32.29
N MET A 1166 -11.59 -1.57 31.58
CA MET A 1166 -11.20 -2.96 31.88
C MET A 1166 -10.62 -3.13 33.28
N ASN A 1167 -10.03 -2.07 33.86
CA ASN A 1167 -9.48 -2.06 35.21
C ASN A 1167 -10.44 -1.47 36.26
N GLY A 1168 -11.73 -1.25 35.91
CA GLY A 1168 -12.79 -0.89 36.84
C GLY A 1168 -13.08 0.62 37.00
N PHE A 1169 -12.35 1.48 36.28
CA PHE A 1169 -12.61 2.92 36.28
C PHE A 1169 -13.86 3.27 35.46
N THR A 1170 -14.52 4.36 35.81
CA THR A 1170 -15.49 5.05 34.95
C THR A 1170 -14.79 6.22 34.29
N VAL A 1171 -14.75 6.28 32.96
CA VAL A 1171 -13.98 7.29 32.23
C VAL A 1171 -14.94 8.28 31.56
N GLU A 1172 -14.68 9.57 31.73
CA GLU A 1172 -15.28 10.63 30.92
C GLU A 1172 -14.20 11.20 30.00
N CYS A 1173 -14.52 11.36 28.72
CA CYS A 1173 -13.57 11.72 27.69
C CYS A 1173 -13.71 13.19 27.26
N ALA A 1174 -12.59 13.84 26.96
CA ALA A 1174 -12.50 15.17 26.38
C ALA A 1174 -11.54 15.15 25.18
N ALA A 1175 -11.90 15.84 24.09
CA ALA A 1175 -11.09 15.87 22.87
C ALA A 1175 -10.02 16.98 22.85
N ASP A 1176 -10.03 17.89 23.83
CA ASP A 1176 -9.06 18.97 23.96
C ASP A 1176 -9.02 19.50 25.40
N GLY A 1177 -8.02 20.33 25.71
CA GLY A 1177 -7.85 20.91 27.05
C GLY A 1177 -8.96 21.89 27.45
N GLN A 1178 -9.67 22.50 26.49
CA GLN A 1178 -10.76 23.42 26.79
C GLN A 1178 -12.01 22.67 27.23
N GLN A 1179 -12.34 21.56 26.57
CA GLN A 1179 -13.40 20.64 26.97
C GLN A 1179 -13.11 20.03 28.33
N ALA A 1180 -11.87 19.59 28.57
CA ALA A 1180 -11.45 19.06 29.87
C ALA A 1180 -11.65 20.10 31.00
N LEU A 1181 -11.26 21.36 30.75
CA LEU A 1181 -11.49 22.47 31.68
C LEU A 1181 -12.99 22.73 31.90
N HIS A 1182 -13.82 22.73 30.86
CA HIS A 1182 -15.27 22.91 30.99
C HIS A 1182 -15.92 21.79 31.78
N GLN A 1183 -15.62 20.52 31.46
CA GLN A 1183 -16.14 19.36 32.18
C GLN A 1183 -15.72 19.37 33.65
N PHE A 1184 -14.47 19.75 33.94
CA PHE A 1184 -14.00 19.92 35.31
C PHE A 1184 -14.67 21.12 36.01
N ARG A 1185 -14.87 22.26 35.34
CA ARG A 1185 -15.48 23.43 36.00
C ARG A 1185 -16.97 23.25 36.26
N ASP A 1186 -17.69 22.69 35.31
CA ASP A 1186 -19.16 22.61 35.31
C ASP A 1186 -19.68 21.41 36.14
N GLY A 1187 -18.80 20.45 36.46
CA GLY A 1187 -19.11 19.35 37.38
C GLY A 1187 -19.23 19.78 38.86
N ALA A 1188 -19.79 18.91 39.70
CA ALA A 1188 -19.78 19.09 41.16
C ALA A 1188 -18.39 18.75 41.75
N PRO A 1189 -17.93 19.44 42.83
CA PRO A 1189 -16.71 19.09 43.57
C PRO A 1189 -16.68 17.59 43.92
N GLY A 1190 -15.54 16.93 43.69
CA GLY A 1190 -15.38 15.48 43.90
C GLY A 1190 -15.91 14.58 42.78
N ARG A 1191 -16.39 15.14 41.66
CA ARG A 1191 -16.84 14.35 40.48
C ARG A 1191 -15.75 13.43 39.90
N PHE A 1192 -14.50 13.88 39.91
CA PHE A 1192 -13.36 13.15 39.36
C PHE A 1192 -12.33 12.85 40.45
N ASP A 1193 -11.78 11.65 40.39
CA ASP A 1193 -10.71 11.17 41.26
C ASP A 1193 -9.34 11.56 40.72
N ALA A 1194 -9.16 11.57 39.39
CA ALA A 1194 -7.96 12.01 38.69
C ALA A 1194 -8.28 12.53 37.28
N ILE A 1195 -7.35 13.28 36.70
CA ILE A 1195 -7.40 13.75 35.31
C ILE A 1195 -6.15 13.22 34.59
N LEU A 1196 -6.33 12.51 33.49
CA LEU A 1196 -5.27 12.20 32.53
C LEU A 1196 -5.32 13.24 31.43
N MET A 1197 -4.22 13.97 31.22
CA MET A 1197 -4.20 15.16 30.37
C MET A 1197 -3.06 15.07 29.36
N ASP A 1198 -3.38 14.93 28.07
CA ASP A 1198 -2.36 15.08 27.03
C ASP A 1198 -1.79 16.51 27.02
N ILE A 1199 -0.46 16.61 26.96
CA ILE A 1199 0.23 17.89 26.90
C ILE A 1199 -0.07 18.61 25.59
N ARG A 1200 -0.06 17.90 24.46
CA ARG A 1200 -0.18 18.51 23.13
C ARG A 1200 -1.54 18.23 22.52
N MET A 1201 -2.48 19.15 22.74
CA MET A 1201 -3.82 19.11 22.18
C MET A 1201 -4.14 20.43 21.44
N PRO A 1202 -4.98 20.40 20.39
CA PRO A 1202 -5.44 21.59 19.70
C PRO A 1202 -6.36 22.44 20.62
N VAL A 1203 -6.61 23.69 20.23
CA VAL A 1203 -7.45 24.68 20.95
C VAL A 1203 -6.86 25.15 22.29
N MET A 1204 -6.55 24.23 23.20
CA MET A 1204 -5.89 24.49 24.48
C MET A 1204 -5.00 23.31 24.84
N ASP A 1205 -3.71 23.58 25.00
CA ASP A 1205 -2.74 22.58 25.43
C ASP A 1205 -2.96 22.14 26.89
N GLY A 1206 -2.44 20.97 27.25
CA GLY A 1206 -2.65 20.37 28.57
C GLY A 1206 -2.00 21.15 29.72
N LEU A 1207 -0.90 21.86 29.45
CA LEU A 1207 -0.21 22.67 30.47
C LEU A 1207 -1.08 23.89 30.85
N GLU A 1208 -1.59 24.59 29.84
CA GLU A 1208 -2.48 25.73 30.01
C GLU A 1208 -3.84 25.30 30.59
N ALA A 1209 -4.40 24.18 30.14
CA ALA A 1209 -5.59 23.60 30.73
C ALA A 1209 -5.38 23.30 32.23
N THR A 1210 -4.23 22.73 32.60
CA THR A 1210 -3.89 22.46 34.00
C THR A 1210 -3.76 23.74 34.81
N ARG A 1211 -3.04 24.76 34.31
CA ARG A 1211 -2.95 26.05 35.00
C ARG A 1211 -4.34 26.63 35.25
N ARG A 1212 -5.23 26.60 34.25
CA ARG A 1212 -6.61 27.09 34.37
C ARG A 1212 -7.44 26.27 35.33
N ILE A 1213 -7.30 24.94 35.34
CA ILE A 1213 -7.95 24.05 36.32
C ILE A 1213 -7.51 24.48 37.73
N ARG A 1214 -6.20 24.61 37.97
CA ARG A 1214 -5.62 25.01 39.28
C ARG A 1214 -6.11 26.39 39.74
N THR A 1215 -6.37 27.32 38.81
CA THR A 1215 -6.86 28.67 39.10
C THR A 1215 -8.38 28.84 39.00
N SER A 1216 -9.14 27.77 38.72
CA SER A 1216 -10.60 27.83 38.45
C SER A 1216 -11.46 28.26 39.66
N GLY A 1217 -10.89 28.29 40.86
CA GLY A 1217 -11.61 28.64 42.09
C GLY A 1217 -12.47 27.51 42.67
N ARG A 1218 -12.51 26.33 42.04
CA ARG A 1218 -13.22 25.15 42.54
C ARG A 1218 -12.51 24.57 43.79
N PRO A 1219 -13.22 24.12 44.83
CA PRO A 1219 -12.58 23.68 46.09
C PRO A 1219 -11.55 22.55 45.94
N ASP A 1220 -11.78 21.62 45.02
CA ASP A 1220 -10.92 20.47 44.72
C ASP A 1220 -9.91 20.75 43.59
N ALA A 1221 -9.93 21.95 42.99
CA ALA A 1221 -9.04 22.33 41.89
C ALA A 1221 -7.57 22.25 42.24
N ARG A 1222 -7.19 22.54 43.48
CA ARG A 1222 -5.79 22.51 43.93
C ARG A 1222 -5.29 21.11 44.26
N THR A 1223 -6.20 20.19 44.55
CA THR A 1223 -5.89 18.87 45.13
C THR A 1223 -6.16 17.72 44.17
N ILE A 1224 -6.92 17.93 43.08
CA ILE A 1224 -7.19 16.87 42.12
C ILE A 1224 -5.88 16.46 41.40
N PRO A 1225 -5.53 15.17 41.37
CA PRO A 1225 -4.41 14.69 40.59
C PRO A 1225 -4.59 14.98 39.10
N VAL A 1226 -3.60 15.62 38.49
CA VAL A 1226 -3.52 15.77 37.03
C VAL A 1226 -2.25 15.08 36.57
N ILE A 1227 -2.38 14.03 35.76
CA ILE A 1227 -1.28 13.22 35.26
C ILE A 1227 -1.10 13.55 33.78
N ALA A 1228 0.10 13.99 33.41
CA ALA A 1228 0.45 14.33 32.05
C ALA A 1228 0.55 13.07 31.18
N LEU A 1229 -0.04 13.10 29.99
CA LEU A 1229 0.25 12.15 28.91
C LEU A 1229 1.14 12.85 27.88
N SER A 1230 2.19 12.20 27.42
CA SER A 1230 3.14 12.80 26.48
C SER A 1230 3.60 11.79 25.45
N ALA A 1231 3.81 12.22 24.20
CA ALA A 1231 4.38 11.37 23.16
C ALA A 1231 5.86 11.01 23.41
N ASN A 1232 6.55 11.75 24.27
CA ASN A 1232 7.92 11.49 24.68
C ASN A 1232 8.09 11.82 26.16
N ALA A 1233 8.52 10.86 26.99
CA ALA A 1233 8.90 11.12 28.38
C ALA A 1233 10.33 11.68 28.47
N PHE A 1234 10.59 12.85 27.85
CA PHE A 1234 11.83 13.58 28.11
C PHE A 1234 11.70 14.39 29.41
N ASP A 1235 12.81 14.54 30.14
CA ASP A 1235 12.86 15.25 31.43
C ASP A 1235 12.42 16.72 31.35
N GLU A 1236 12.57 17.36 30.18
CA GLU A 1236 12.10 18.73 29.94
C GLU A 1236 10.57 18.85 29.99
N ASP A 1237 9.86 17.91 29.37
CA ASP A 1237 8.39 17.88 29.37
C ASP A 1237 7.86 17.51 30.77
N SER A 1238 8.60 16.66 31.49
CA SER A 1238 8.29 16.33 32.90
C SER A 1238 8.44 17.55 33.82
N LYS A 1239 9.52 18.35 33.65
CA LYS A 1239 9.71 19.61 34.40
C LYS A 1239 8.60 20.62 34.09
N LYS A 1240 8.32 20.87 32.82
CA LYS A 1240 7.27 21.81 32.38
C LYS A 1240 5.88 21.40 32.89
N SER A 1241 5.60 20.10 32.92
CA SER A 1241 4.36 19.53 33.48
C SER A 1241 4.24 19.80 34.98
N LEU A 1242 5.30 19.53 35.74
CA LEU A 1242 5.32 19.77 37.18
C LEU A 1242 5.15 21.27 37.51
N GLU A 1243 5.83 22.16 36.79
CA GLU A 1243 5.72 23.61 36.93
C GLU A 1243 4.31 24.15 36.61
N SER A 1244 3.57 23.47 35.73
CA SER A 1244 2.17 23.81 35.42
C SER A 1244 1.17 23.37 36.51
N GLY A 1245 1.62 22.57 37.48
CA GLY A 1245 0.80 22.05 38.58
C GLY A 1245 0.28 20.63 38.37
N MET A 1246 0.86 19.85 37.44
CA MET A 1246 0.58 18.42 37.29
C MET A 1246 1.30 17.60 38.38
N ASN A 1247 0.73 16.44 38.72
CA ASN A 1247 1.16 15.57 39.83
C ASN A 1247 1.96 14.34 39.37
N GLY A 1248 1.81 13.94 38.11
CA GLY A 1248 2.48 12.78 37.54
C GLY A 1248 2.66 12.92 36.03
N HIS A 1249 3.45 12.03 35.45
CA HIS A 1249 3.78 12.05 34.02
C HIS A 1249 3.87 10.63 33.47
N LEU A 1250 3.25 10.38 32.33
CA LEU A 1250 3.25 9.11 31.61
C LEU A 1250 3.62 9.33 30.13
N SER A 1251 4.43 8.42 29.60
CA SER A 1251 4.75 8.33 28.17
C SER A 1251 3.66 7.57 27.41
N LYS A 1252 3.45 7.95 26.16
CA LYS A 1252 2.74 7.16 25.14
C LYS A 1252 3.77 6.32 24.37
N PRO A 1253 3.47 5.05 24.01
CA PRO A 1253 2.25 4.31 24.31
C PRO A 1253 2.11 4.02 25.81
N ILE A 1254 0.86 4.04 26.31
CA ILE A 1254 0.58 3.93 27.74
C ILE A 1254 0.79 2.50 28.22
N GLU A 1255 1.78 2.29 29.09
CA GLU A 1255 1.98 1.02 29.79
C GLU A 1255 0.97 0.89 30.95
N ILE A 1256 0.13 -0.15 30.91
CA ILE A 1256 -0.98 -0.34 31.87
C ILE A 1256 -0.47 -0.42 33.31
N GLU A 1257 0.57 -1.22 33.56
CA GLU A 1257 1.09 -1.43 34.92
C GLU A 1257 1.56 -0.12 35.55
N LYS A 1258 2.30 0.68 34.78
CA LYS A 1258 2.82 1.99 35.17
C LYS A 1258 1.71 3.04 35.32
N LEU A 1259 0.73 3.03 34.42
CA LEU A 1259 -0.47 3.87 34.54
C LEU A 1259 -1.19 3.61 35.87
N LEU A 1260 -1.42 2.34 36.21
CA LEU A 1260 -2.11 1.95 37.45
C LEU A 1260 -1.29 2.31 38.70
N GLU A 1261 0.04 2.18 38.64
CA GLU A 1261 0.94 2.59 39.73
C GLU A 1261 0.88 4.10 39.99
N VAL A 1262 1.05 4.91 38.94
CA VAL A 1262 1.01 6.38 39.07
C VAL A 1262 -0.36 6.85 39.52
N LEU A 1263 -1.44 6.27 38.99
CA LEU A 1263 -2.80 6.56 39.44
C LEU A 1263 -3.00 6.21 40.92
N GLN A 1264 -2.50 5.07 41.37
CA GLN A 1264 -2.59 4.66 42.76
C GLN A 1264 -1.84 5.62 43.68
N GLU A 1265 -0.57 5.92 43.38
CA GLU A 1265 0.24 6.86 44.17
C GLU A 1265 -0.44 8.24 44.27
N CYS A 1266 -0.91 8.76 43.14
CA CYS A 1266 -1.54 10.07 43.08
C CYS A 1266 -2.91 10.14 43.78
N ILE A 1267 -3.72 9.08 43.70
CA ILE A 1267 -5.04 9.01 44.33
C ILE A 1267 -4.91 8.75 45.84
N GLU A 1268 -3.95 7.93 46.27
CA GLU A 1268 -3.74 7.61 47.70
C GLU A 1268 -3.14 8.76 48.51
N ASP A 1269 -2.27 9.58 47.92
CA ASP A 1269 -1.72 10.76 48.62
C ASP A 1269 -2.80 11.82 48.91
N ARG A 1270 -3.84 11.91 48.08
CA ARG A 1270 -5.02 12.76 48.35
C ARG A 1270 -5.79 12.32 49.61
N THR A 1271 -5.76 11.04 49.97
CA THR A 1271 -6.41 10.52 51.19
C THR A 1271 -5.62 10.76 52.47
N LYS A 1272 -4.35 11.17 52.39
CA LYS A 1272 -3.51 11.49 53.56
C LYS A 1272 -3.53 12.98 53.94
N ASP A 1273 -3.86 13.85 52.99
CA ASP A 1273 -3.90 15.31 53.15
C ASP A 1273 -5.30 15.87 53.51
N ILE A 1274 -6.29 14.99 53.77
CA ILE A 1274 -7.61 15.31 54.36
C ILE A 1274 -7.62 14.81 55.81
#